data_AF-A0A485KUW6-F1
#
_entry.id   AF-A0A485KUW6-F1
#
_cell.length_a   1.000
_cell.length_b   1.000
_cell.length_c   1.000
_cell.angle_alpha   90.00
_cell.angle_beta   90.00
_cell.angle_gamma   90.00
#
_symmetry.space_group_name_H-M   'P 1'
#
loop_
_entity.id
_entity.type
_entity.pdbx_description
1 polymer ?
#
loop_
_entity_poly.entity_id
_entity_poly.type
_entity_poly.pdbx_seq_one_letter_code
_entity_poly.pdbx_strand_id
1 'polypeptide(L)'
;MDLPTKPMMKVGYDSFEIMATLGTGTFGRVRLVKHKENNNYYALKILKKCEIVRLQQLHHIKCEVEILSKIDHPFIVNFLGSFQDEKRLYLVLEYVPGGELFSYLRRQGKLTDEAARYYTSQLVLAIAYLHGLHIIYRDLKPENLLITQDGSIKITDFGFAKRVEDKTWTLCGTPEYLAPEIIQSKGHGKSVDWWAIGVLIYEMLAGSPPFYDENPFGIYQKILTGKVEYPKYIDSKAKDLIKKLLTHDRTKRLGCLRNGAEDVKKHKYFANVDWNTVISKGDTPPYLPPIQGPGDHTNFDQYPESTEDTAIALTGDDKAAFDAFNLFYRGGGHHRHPRLFNLTFRLFKPGRFTSSSYEMGASPSTKLLREAHDVIKHNKSHLDLSARDITLVPPTFVAYLYGSNLTELRLTNNGIAQLPASFGRLYSLERLAIDRNQLTELPFSLNKLVHLRDFDASHNQLSHLLPTFCELKSLERLWLHHNKLETLPEEFGRLVHLKAVYVQNNALTALPFSIVVLPKMETLDASDNKLTMLPEEWDTAFELTTLRLTRNMIKTLPSGLGNAKKLQTLYVQSNRLVDFPRSFLALGNIQNLSLSSNRIDEFPATVLAGMTNIRVLTYIQNKLQGIDATLFSLTKLVYLDLSENAMPELPSSDAESPYTWASLTNLVEVHIANNKLTRLPPGLETLPAVRFLNLSSNALMEIPGCMGTLDHLETLWLQGNQLKTMPTEMSHWTKLTALLLDRNAIESLPASITTLTQLTSMSVDRKTFALLEPNVLTFCAALPTFDIFGLET
;
A
#
# COMPACT_ATOMS: atom_id res chain seq x y z
N MET A 1 2.87 -39.50 53.91
CA MET A 1 1.41 -39.38 53.77
C MET A 1 1.15 -38.28 52.78
N ASP A 2 0.94 -38.63 51.52
CA ASP A 2 0.55 -37.68 50.49
C ASP A 2 -0.91 -37.28 50.74
N LEU A 3 -1.13 -35.99 50.98
CA LEU A 3 -2.47 -35.41 50.95
C LEU A 3 -3.01 -35.54 49.52
N PRO A 4 -4.27 -35.98 49.32
CA PRO A 4 -4.82 -36.14 47.99
C PRO A 4 -4.90 -34.78 47.30
N THR A 5 -4.18 -34.62 46.18
CA THR A 5 -4.37 -33.51 45.26
C THR A 5 -5.77 -33.61 44.66
N LYS A 6 -6.70 -32.79 45.17
CA LYS A 6 -8.01 -32.58 44.54
C LYS A 6 -7.80 -32.24 43.04
N PRO A 7 -8.54 -32.87 42.11
CA PRO A 7 -8.38 -32.61 40.67
C PRO A 7 -8.62 -31.13 40.37
N MET A 8 -7.86 -30.56 39.43
CA MET A 8 -8.11 -29.22 38.90
C MET A 8 -9.53 -29.20 38.33
N MET A 9 -10.43 -28.42 38.93
CA MET A 9 -11.68 -28.05 38.28
C MET A 9 -11.32 -27.33 36.98
N LYS A 10 -11.68 -27.92 35.83
CA LYS A 10 -11.64 -27.24 34.54
C LYS A 10 -12.67 -26.12 34.59
N VAL A 11 -12.23 -24.89 34.87
CA VAL A 11 -13.07 -23.70 34.70
C VAL A 11 -13.23 -23.49 33.19
N GLY A 12 -14.47 -23.50 32.72
CA GLY A 12 -14.83 -23.32 31.32
C GLY A 12 -15.83 -22.19 31.14
N TYR A 13 -16.27 -21.94 29.91
CA TYR A 13 -17.24 -20.87 29.64
C TYR A 13 -18.54 -21.05 30.45
N ASP A 14 -19.00 -22.30 30.60
CA ASP A 14 -20.21 -22.65 31.34
C ASP A 14 -20.12 -22.43 32.86
N SER A 15 -18.91 -22.21 33.40
CA SER A 15 -18.71 -21.85 34.80
C SER A 15 -19.16 -20.42 35.12
N PHE A 16 -19.47 -19.62 34.09
CA PHE A 16 -19.85 -18.22 34.20
C PHE A 16 -21.30 -17.98 33.78
N GLU A 17 -21.99 -17.12 34.52
CA GLU A 17 -23.23 -16.49 34.14
C GLU A 17 -22.90 -15.14 33.46
N ILE A 18 -23.34 -14.96 32.21
CA ILE A 18 -23.09 -13.73 31.44
C ILE A 18 -24.12 -12.69 31.82
N MET A 19 -23.68 -11.47 32.15
CA MET A 19 -24.58 -10.41 32.59
C MET A 19 -24.71 -9.28 31.55
N ALA A 20 -23.61 -8.62 31.21
CA ALA A 20 -23.62 -7.46 30.32
C ALA A 20 -22.33 -7.35 29.51
N THR A 21 -22.41 -6.79 28.30
CA THR A 21 -21.22 -6.37 27.54
C THR A 21 -20.71 -5.03 28.08
N LEU A 22 -19.49 -5.01 28.61
CA LEU A 22 -18.82 -3.82 29.16
C LEU A 22 -18.06 -3.02 28.09
N GLY A 23 -17.68 -3.67 26.99
CA GLY A 23 -16.93 -3.04 25.91
C GLY A 23 -16.78 -3.93 24.70
N THR A 24 -16.50 -3.31 23.55
CA THR A 24 -16.22 -4.00 22.28
C THR A 24 -14.85 -3.60 21.77
N GLY A 25 -14.11 -4.55 21.23
CA GLY A 25 -12.78 -4.32 20.67
C GLY A 25 -12.59 -5.06 19.35
N THR A 26 -11.45 -4.84 18.71
CA THR A 26 -11.14 -5.33 17.36
C THR A 26 -11.33 -6.85 17.17
N PHE A 27 -11.03 -7.65 18.20
CA PHE A 27 -11.08 -9.13 18.13
C PHE A 27 -12.24 -9.75 18.89
N GLY A 28 -13.08 -8.95 19.56
CA GLY A 28 -14.10 -9.50 20.44
C GLY A 28 -14.69 -8.52 21.45
N ARG A 29 -15.16 -9.03 22.58
CA ARG A 29 -15.95 -8.26 23.57
C ARG A 29 -15.46 -8.52 24.97
N VAL A 30 -15.59 -7.53 25.83
CA VAL A 30 -15.43 -7.67 27.29
C VAL A 30 -16.82 -7.78 27.89
N ARG A 31 -17.06 -8.85 28.66
CA ARG A 31 -18.34 -9.09 29.32
C ARG A 31 -18.19 -9.15 30.83
N LEU A 32 -19.11 -8.51 31.54
CA LEU A 32 -19.33 -8.75 32.95
C LEU A 32 -19.91 -10.15 33.12
N VAL A 33 -19.26 -10.94 33.96
CA VAL A 33 -19.69 -12.30 34.26
C VAL A 33 -19.67 -12.56 35.76
N LYS A 34 -20.58 -13.41 36.22
CA LYS A 34 -20.61 -13.92 37.58
C LYS A 34 -20.20 -15.39 37.59
N HIS A 35 -19.20 -15.76 38.39
CA HIS A 35 -18.79 -17.16 38.50
C HIS A 35 -19.77 -17.93 39.40
N LYS A 36 -20.30 -19.05 38.89
CA LYS A 36 -21.45 -19.74 39.49
C LYS A 36 -21.15 -20.34 40.87
N GLU A 37 -19.91 -20.73 41.16
CA GLU A 37 -19.57 -21.39 42.43
C GLU A 37 -19.21 -20.42 43.56
N ASN A 38 -18.47 -19.35 43.26
CA ASN A 38 -17.97 -18.43 44.28
C ASN A 38 -18.76 -17.11 44.33
N ASN A 39 -19.73 -16.92 43.43
CA ASN A 39 -20.57 -15.73 43.31
C ASN A 39 -19.82 -14.41 43.07
N ASN A 40 -18.54 -14.46 42.70
CA ASN A 40 -17.74 -13.27 42.39
C ASN A 40 -17.93 -12.80 40.94
N TYR A 41 -17.67 -11.52 40.73
CA TYR A 41 -17.81 -10.85 39.44
C TYR A 41 -16.46 -10.63 38.78
N TYR A 42 -16.40 -10.83 37.46
CA TYR A 42 -15.19 -10.74 36.66
C TYR A 42 -15.46 -10.04 35.32
N ALA A 43 -14.41 -9.46 34.74
CA ALA A 43 -14.41 -8.98 33.37
C ALA A 43 -13.82 -10.07 32.48
N LEU A 44 -14.65 -10.68 31.64
CA LEU A 44 -14.27 -11.74 30.71
C LEU A 44 -14.03 -11.16 29.32
N LYS A 45 -12.77 -11.03 28.90
CA LYS A 45 -12.39 -10.62 27.54
C LYS A 45 -12.44 -11.84 26.63
N ILE A 46 -13.48 -11.89 25.78
CA ILE A 46 -13.79 -12.98 24.86
C ILE A 46 -13.27 -12.59 23.47
N LEU A 47 -12.27 -13.30 22.97
CA LEU A 47 -11.59 -13.00 21.71
C LEU A 47 -11.79 -14.13 20.71
N LYS A 48 -12.16 -13.81 19.46
CA LYS A 48 -12.33 -14.79 18.39
C LYS A 48 -10.96 -15.22 17.88
N LYS A 49 -10.63 -16.52 17.97
CA LYS A 49 -9.31 -17.01 17.53
C LYS A 49 -9.08 -16.81 16.04
N CYS A 50 -10.13 -17.00 15.22
CA CYS A 50 -10.08 -16.74 13.79
C CYS A 50 -9.69 -15.29 13.48
N GLU A 51 -10.23 -14.31 14.21
CA GLU A 51 -9.88 -12.89 14.03
C GLU A 51 -8.47 -12.57 14.52
N ILE A 52 -8.03 -13.18 15.64
CA ILE A 52 -6.66 -13.01 16.14
C ILE A 52 -5.64 -13.49 15.10
N VAL A 53 -5.88 -14.65 14.48
CA VAL A 53 -5.02 -15.19 13.43
C VAL A 53 -5.11 -14.34 12.17
N ARG A 54 -6.33 -14.02 11.71
CA ARG A 54 -6.59 -13.21 10.51
C ARG A 54 -5.91 -11.84 10.56
N LEU A 55 -5.85 -11.20 11.73
CA LEU A 55 -5.25 -9.88 11.94
C LEU A 55 -3.80 -9.97 12.47
N GLN A 56 -3.22 -11.17 12.53
CA GLN A 56 -1.85 -11.46 12.99
C GLN A 56 -1.50 -10.96 14.41
N GLN A 57 -2.49 -10.87 15.31
CA GLN A 57 -2.29 -10.30 16.64
C GLN A 57 -1.92 -11.33 17.71
N LEU A 58 -1.72 -12.60 17.33
CA LEU A 58 -1.42 -13.68 18.28
C LEU A 58 -0.21 -13.38 19.17
N HIS A 59 0.86 -12.80 18.61
CA HIS A 59 2.03 -12.43 19.39
C HIS A 59 1.71 -11.32 20.42
N HIS A 60 0.91 -10.32 20.05
CA HIS A 60 0.50 -9.26 20.97
C HIS A 60 -0.37 -9.82 22.11
N ILE A 61 -1.30 -10.74 21.82
CA ILE A 61 -2.10 -11.40 22.86
C ILE A 61 -1.24 -12.29 23.77
N LYS A 62 -0.24 -13.00 23.22
CA LYS A 62 0.75 -13.74 24.04
C LYS A 62 1.54 -12.81 24.95
N CYS A 63 2.00 -11.67 24.43
CA CYS A 63 2.69 -10.66 25.22
C CYS A 63 1.78 -10.06 26.31
N GLU A 64 0.52 -9.76 25.99
CA GLU A 64 -0.48 -9.25 26.95
C GLU A 64 -0.65 -10.23 28.11
N VAL A 65 -0.92 -11.50 27.82
CA VAL A 65 -1.06 -12.56 28.83
C VAL A 65 0.23 -12.77 29.61
N GLU A 66 1.38 -12.81 28.94
CA GLU A 66 2.68 -12.98 29.59
C GLU A 66 2.97 -11.83 30.57
N ILE A 67 2.76 -10.58 30.15
CA ILE A 67 2.98 -9.39 30.98
C ILE A 67 2.02 -9.40 32.15
N LEU A 68 0.72 -9.51 31.88
CA LEU A 68 -0.33 -9.50 32.91
C LEU A 68 -0.13 -10.61 33.94
N SER A 69 0.36 -11.79 33.54
CA SER A 69 0.64 -12.90 34.45
C SER A 69 1.83 -12.68 35.39
N LYS A 70 2.66 -11.66 35.14
CA LYS A 70 3.92 -11.39 35.86
C LYS A 70 3.90 -10.09 36.64
N ILE A 71 2.81 -9.34 36.58
CA ILE A 71 2.68 -8.05 37.26
C ILE A 71 1.62 -8.12 38.36
N ASP A 72 1.87 -7.38 39.43
CA ASP A 72 0.97 -7.22 40.58
C ASP A 72 1.20 -5.82 41.14
N HIS A 73 0.20 -4.94 40.98
CA HIS A 73 0.26 -3.55 41.42
C HIS A 73 -1.13 -3.01 41.78
N PRO A 74 -1.31 -2.26 42.88
CA PRO A 74 -2.61 -1.74 43.32
C PRO A 74 -3.43 -0.94 42.29
N PHE A 75 -2.73 -0.31 41.33
CA PHE A 75 -3.30 0.53 40.28
C PHE A 75 -3.26 -0.10 38.88
N ILE A 76 -3.11 -1.41 38.78
CA ILE A 76 -3.20 -2.17 37.52
C ILE A 76 -4.28 -3.25 37.70
N VAL A 77 -5.02 -3.56 36.64
CA VAL A 77 -6.00 -4.66 36.68
C VAL A 77 -5.32 -6.01 36.88
N ASN A 78 -5.88 -6.83 37.76
CA ASN A 78 -5.40 -8.18 38.03
C ASN A 78 -5.88 -9.14 36.94
N PHE A 79 -4.95 -9.98 36.46
CA PHE A 79 -5.25 -11.10 35.56
C PHE A 79 -5.30 -12.40 36.34
N LEU A 80 -6.47 -13.05 36.30
CA LEU A 80 -6.75 -14.26 37.09
C LEU A 80 -6.48 -15.54 36.31
N GLY A 81 -6.50 -15.47 34.99
CA GLY A 81 -6.20 -16.61 34.12
C GLY A 81 -6.83 -16.50 32.76
N SER A 82 -6.57 -17.50 31.93
CA SER A 82 -7.14 -17.64 30.60
C SER A 82 -7.51 -19.07 30.29
N PHE A 83 -8.52 -19.23 29.46
CA PHE A 83 -8.96 -20.51 28.92
C PHE A 83 -9.46 -20.34 27.48
N GLN A 84 -9.77 -21.44 26.81
CA GLN A 84 -10.20 -21.40 25.43
C GLN A 84 -11.17 -22.54 25.11
N ASP A 85 -12.01 -22.33 24.12
CA ASP A 85 -12.77 -23.38 23.44
C ASP A 85 -12.24 -23.57 22.01
N GLU A 86 -12.99 -24.21 21.12
CA GLU A 86 -12.57 -24.42 19.73
C GLU A 86 -12.46 -23.12 18.90
N LYS A 87 -13.22 -22.09 19.26
CA LYS A 87 -13.42 -20.86 18.46
C LYS A 87 -12.86 -19.61 19.14
N ARG A 88 -12.75 -19.59 20.46
CA ARG A 88 -12.57 -18.40 21.28
C ARG A 88 -11.50 -18.58 22.34
N LEU A 89 -10.80 -17.49 22.63
CA LEU A 89 -9.87 -17.32 23.75
C LEU A 89 -10.53 -16.41 24.78
N TYR A 90 -10.41 -16.76 26.05
CA TYR A 90 -11.05 -16.08 27.18
C TYR A 90 -9.97 -15.64 28.15
N LEU A 91 -9.91 -14.34 28.44
CA LEU A 91 -9.05 -13.77 29.47
C LEU A 91 -9.92 -13.31 30.63
N VAL A 92 -9.65 -13.83 31.83
CA VAL A 92 -10.38 -13.52 33.06
C VAL A 92 -9.62 -12.44 33.81
N LEU A 93 -10.20 -11.25 33.86
CA LEU A 93 -9.68 -10.08 34.57
C LEU A 93 -10.58 -9.76 35.76
N GLU A 94 -10.03 -9.05 36.76
CA GLU A 94 -10.87 -8.53 37.83
C GLU A 94 -11.89 -7.51 37.27
N TYR A 95 -13.08 -7.50 37.84
CA TYR A 95 -14.09 -6.51 37.48
C TYR A 95 -13.88 -5.21 38.27
N VAL A 96 -13.86 -4.08 37.56
CA VAL A 96 -13.75 -2.74 38.15
C VAL A 96 -15.04 -1.95 37.86
N PRO A 97 -15.93 -1.74 38.86
CA PRO A 97 -17.31 -1.31 38.63
C PRO A 97 -17.52 0.20 38.40
N GLY A 98 -16.53 1.05 38.64
CA GLY A 98 -16.69 2.51 38.60
C GLY A 98 -16.62 3.14 37.21
N GLY A 99 -16.48 2.33 36.16
CA GLY A 99 -16.42 2.79 34.77
C GLY A 99 -15.11 3.47 34.41
N GLU A 100 -15.08 4.07 33.22
CA GLU A 100 -13.89 4.72 32.65
C GLU A 100 -13.70 6.15 33.18
N LEU A 101 -12.43 6.54 33.38
CA LEU A 101 -12.06 7.92 33.67
C LEU A 101 -12.51 8.85 32.54
N PHE A 102 -12.53 8.36 31.29
CA PHE A 102 -13.06 9.08 30.13
C PHE A 102 -14.48 9.59 30.37
N SER A 103 -15.41 8.69 30.72
CA SER A 103 -16.82 9.04 30.95
C SER A 103 -16.99 9.99 32.13
N TYR A 104 -16.21 9.83 33.20
CA TYR A 104 -16.19 10.79 34.30
C TYR A 104 -15.69 12.17 33.87
N LEU A 105 -14.56 12.23 33.16
CA LEU A 105 -13.98 13.48 32.65
C LEU A 105 -14.95 14.21 31.72
N ARG A 106 -15.59 13.49 30.79
CA ARG A 106 -16.57 14.06 29.86
C ARG A 106 -17.79 14.62 30.59
N ARG A 107 -18.29 13.95 31.63
CA ARG A 107 -19.39 14.45 32.47
C ARG A 107 -19.01 15.71 33.24
N GLN A 108 -17.78 15.82 33.73
CA GLN A 108 -17.30 17.01 34.45
C GLN A 108 -16.87 18.15 33.52
N GLY A 109 -16.63 17.86 32.24
CA GLY A 109 -16.00 18.76 31.28
C GLY A 109 -14.49 18.88 31.50
N LYS A 110 -14.05 19.13 32.75
CA LYS A 110 -12.65 19.12 33.19
C LYS A 110 -12.56 18.79 34.68
N LEU A 111 -11.41 18.33 35.13
CA LEU A 111 -11.13 18.06 36.54
C LEU A 111 -10.49 19.26 37.23
N THR A 112 -10.64 19.30 38.56
CA THR A 112 -9.89 20.23 39.40
C THR A 112 -8.42 19.81 39.47
N ASP A 113 -7.55 20.75 39.85
CA ASP A 113 -6.13 20.46 39.98
C ASP A 113 -5.83 19.39 41.04
N GLU A 114 -6.62 19.35 42.12
CA GLU A 114 -6.53 18.32 43.15
C GLU A 114 -6.93 16.94 42.62
N ALA A 115 -8.03 16.84 41.88
CA ALA A 115 -8.49 15.59 41.29
C ALA A 115 -7.52 15.06 40.22
N ALA A 116 -7.02 15.94 39.34
CA ALA A 116 -6.02 15.57 38.34
C ALA A 116 -4.72 15.09 39.01
N ARG A 117 -4.27 15.76 40.08
CA ARG A 117 -3.08 15.35 40.84
C ARG A 117 -3.25 14.01 41.53
N TYR A 118 -4.43 13.74 42.10
CA TYR A 118 -4.78 12.46 42.74
C TYR A 118 -4.66 11.28 41.77
N TYR A 119 -5.27 11.37 40.58
CA TYR A 119 -5.16 10.29 39.59
C TYR A 119 -3.76 10.18 38.99
N THR A 120 -3.09 11.31 38.78
CA THR A 120 -1.73 11.33 38.23
C THR A 120 -0.72 10.71 39.18
N SER A 121 -0.82 10.93 40.49
CA SER A 121 0.11 10.33 41.47
C SER A 121 0.05 8.79 41.45
N GLN A 122 -1.15 8.23 41.34
CA GLN A 122 -1.36 6.78 41.20
C GLN A 122 -0.77 6.25 39.88
N LEU A 123 -0.99 7.00 38.79
CA LEU A 123 -0.46 6.64 37.48
C LEU A 123 1.07 6.67 37.43
N VAL A 124 1.70 7.66 38.07
CA VAL A 124 3.17 7.74 38.18
C VAL A 124 3.73 6.52 38.89
N LEU A 125 3.08 6.02 39.95
CA LEU A 125 3.51 4.80 40.65
C LEU A 125 3.37 3.56 39.76
N ALA A 126 2.23 3.40 39.08
CA ALA A 126 2.00 2.27 38.18
C ALA A 126 3.00 2.22 37.00
N ILE A 127 3.24 3.36 36.35
CA ILE A 127 4.19 3.46 35.23
C ILE A 127 5.63 3.27 35.70
N ALA A 128 6.00 3.82 36.87
CA ALA A 128 7.32 3.57 37.46
C ALA A 128 7.56 2.08 37.75
N TYR A 129 6.55 1.38 38.26
CA TYR A 129 6.58 -0.06 38.50
C TYR A 129 6.80 -0.84 37.19
N LEU A 130 6.00 -0.58 36.15
CA LEU A 130 6.14 -1.24 34.84
C LEU A 130 7.52 -0.98 34.23
N HIS A 131 7.98 0.27 34.27
CA HIS A 131 9.29 0.67 33.75
C HIS A 131 10.43 0.00 34.51
N GLY A 132 10.29 -0.26 35.80
CA GLY A 132 11.24 -1.05 36.60
C GLY A 132 11.38 -2.50 36.13
N LEU A 133 10.33 -3.06 35.54
CA LEU A 133 10.31 -4.39 34.92
C LEU A 133 10.68 -4.38 33.43
N HIS A 134 11.12 -3.23 32.91
CA HIS A 134 11.36 -2.99 31.48
C HIS A 134 10.11 -3.16 30.60
N ILE A 135 8.92 -2.93 31.16
CA ILE A 135 7.65 -2.95 30.43
C ILE A 135 7.29 -1.51 30.08
N ILE A 136 6.95 -1.26 28.82
CA ILE A 136 6.41 0.01 28.33
C ILE A 136 4.93 -0.24 27.99
N TYR A 137 4.03 0.64 28.42
CA TYR A 137 2.59 0.43 28.30
C TYR A 137 2.03 0.86 26.93
N ARG A 138 2.42 2.06 26.44
CA ARG A 138 2.19 2.59 25.08
C ARG A 138 0.75 2.91 24.66
N ASP A 139 -0.25 2.74 25.52
CA ASP A 139 -1.65 3.10 25.22
C ASP A 139 -2.33 3.91 26.34
N LEU A 140 -1.60 4.81 27.00
CA LEU A 140 -2.21 5.64 28.05
C LEU A 140 -3.24 6.60 27.43
N LYS A 141 -4.47 6.51 27.91
CA LYS A 141 -5.61 7.36 27.59
C LYS A 141 -6.72 7.18 28.64
N PRO A 142 -7.66 8.12 28.80
CA PRO A 142 -8.70 8.06 29.83
C PRO A 142 -9.59 6.81 29.74
N GLU A 143 -9.79 6.25 28.55
CA GLU A 143 -10.58 5.05 28.28
C GLU A 143 -9.95 3.80 28.91
N ASN A 144 -8.62 3.76 29.00
CA ASN A 144 -7.88 2.64 29.58
C ASN A 144 -7.64 2.78 31.10
N LEU A 145 -8.26 3.76 31.75
CA LEU A 145 -8.17 3.98 33.20
C LEU A 145 -9.55 3.77 33.82
N LEU A 146 -9.71 2.71 34.60
CA LEU A 146 -10.96 2.39 35.28
C LEU A 146 -10.96 2.93 36.70
N ILE A 147 -12.08 3.48 37.16
CA ILE A 147 -12.26 3.96 38.53
C ILE A 147 -12.80 2.80 39.38
N THR A 148 -12.17 2.56 40.51
CA THR A 148 -12.54 1.52 41.48
C THR A 148 -13.66 2.01 42.41
N GLN A 149 -14.25 1.10 43.19
CA GLN A 149 -15.27 1.46 44.18
C GLN A 149 -14.75 2.41 45.27
N ASP A 150 -13.45 2.36 45.58
CA ASP A 150 -12.76 3.24 46.50
C ASP A 150 -12.28 4.55 45.84
N GLY A 151 -12.62 4.78 44.57
CA GLY A 151 -12.28 6.00 43.84
C GLY A 151 -10.84 6.08 43.32
N SER A 152 -10.00 5.06 43.57
CA SER A 152 -8.66 4.94 42.96
C SER A 152 -8.74 4.44 41.51
N ILE A 153 -7.69 4.62 40.72
CA ILE A 153 -7.62 4.14 39.33
C ILE A 153 -6.99 2.75 39.21
N LYS A 154 -7.38 2.01 38.17
CA LYS A 154 -6.67 0.84 37.67
C LYS A 154 -6.46 0.94 36.16
N ILE A 155 -5.21 0.78 35.72
CA ILE A 155 -4.86 0.66 34.30
C ILE A 155 -5.36 -0.68 33.77
N THR A 156 -6.09 -0.67 32.65
CA THR A 156 -6.54 -1.86 31.92
C THR A 156 -5.92 -1.92 30.52
N ASP A 157 -6.29 -2.92 29.73
CA ASP A 157 -5.92 -3.16 28.33
C ASP A 157 -4.39 -3.08 28.02
N PHE A 158 -3.73 -4.24 28.13
CA PHE A 158 -2.28 -4.35 27.93
C PHE A 158 -1.92 -4.81 26.50
N GLY A 159 -2.84 -4.67 25.54
CA GLY A 159 -2.67 -5.12 24.15
C GLY A 159 -1.48 -4.49 23.42
N PHE A 160 -1.06 -3.28 23.79
CA PHE A 160 0.16 -2.63 23.29
C PHE A 160 1.33 -2.66 24.27
N ALA A 161 1.18 -3.25 25.45
CA ALA A 161 2.28 -3.34 26.39
C ALA A 161 3.39 -4.25 25.84
N LYS A 162 4.65 -3.88 26.09
CA LYS A 162 5.79 -4.64 25.59
C LYS A 162 6.98 -4.55 26.53
N ARG A 163 7.64 -5.69 26.76
CA ARG A 163 8.94 -5.72 27.43
C ARG A 163 10.04 -5.28 26.45
N VAL A 164 10.77 -4.23 26.80
CA VAL A 164 11.79 -3.60 25.95
C VAL A 164 13.01 -3.26 26.79
N GLU A 165 14.14 -3.91 26.52
CA GLU A 165 15.40 -3.64 27.21
C GLU A 165 16.03 -2.33 26.69
N ASP A 166 16.11 -2.16 25.36
CA ASP A 166 16.68 -0.97 24.72
C ASP A 166 15.61 -0.10 24.04
N LYS A 167 15.22 -0.47 22.82
CA LYS A 167 14.29 0.28 21.98
C LYS A 167 13.34 -0.63 21.21
N THR A 168 12.17 -0.10 20.89
CA THR A 168 11.21 -0.69 19.96
C THR A 168 10.83 0.35 18.89
N TRP A 169 10.29 -0.09 17.76
CA TRP A 169 9.99 0.76 16.59
C TRP A 169 8.53 0.66 16.11
N THR A 170 7.69 -0.08 16.84
CA THR A 170 6.29 -0.27 16.47
C THR A 170 5.51 1.02 16.65
N LEU A 171 4.92 1.55 15.57
CA LEU A 171 3.92 2.62 15.62
C LEU A 171 2.61 2.04 16.19
N CYS A 172 2.26 2.40 17.40
CA CYS A 172 1.04 1.96 18.09
C CYS A 172 0.62 3.00 19.14
N GLY A 173 -0.64 2.95 19.56
CA GLY A 173 -1.25 3.88 20.50
C GLY A 173 -2.26 4.83 19.82
N THR A 174 -3.01 5.56 20.64
CA THR A 174 -4.00 6.54 20.17
C THR A 174 -3.34 7.82 19.63
N PRO A 175 -3.75 8.35 18.46
CA PRO A 175 -3.09 9.49 17.78
C PRO A 175 -2.75 10.69 18.67
N GLU A 176 -3.68 11.13 19.52
CA GLU A 176 -3.58 12.29 20.40
C GLU A 176 -2.50 12.12 21.49
N TYR A 177 -2.19 10.87 21.83
CA TYR A 177 -1.28 10.48 22.91
C TYR A 177 0.12 10.07 22.40
N LEU A 178 0.32 10.01 21.08
CA LEU A 178 1.59 9.59 20.50
C LEU A 178 2.71 10.59 20.80
N ALA A 179 3.87 10.08 21.21
CA ALA A 179 5.07 10.87 21.37
C ALA A 179 5.69 11.24 20.01
N PRO A 180 6.38 12.40 19.89
CA PRO A 180 7.01 12.82 18.62
C PRO A 180 7.97 11.78 18.05
N GLU A 181 8.70 11.06 18.92
CA GLU A 181 9.62 10.01 18.47
C GLU A 181 8.92 8.78 17.88
N ILE A 182 7.67 8.49 18.28
CA ILE A 182 6.87 7.41 17.68
C ILE A 182 6.44 7.83 16.28
N ILE A 183 5.92 9.05 16.12
CA ILE A 183 5.47 9.62 14.83
C ILE A 183 6.64 9.72 13.84
N GLN A 184 7.82 10.12 14.31
CA GLN A 184 9.04 10.21 13.49
C GLN A 184 9.68 8.84 13.22
N SER A 185 9.06 7.73 13.63
CA SER A 185 9.59 6.37 13.49
C SER A 185 11.00 6.19 14.09
N LYS A 186 11.34 6.96 15.13
CA LYS A 186 12.60 6.79 15.86
C LYS A 186 12.45 5.64 16.85
N GLY A 187 13.52 4.87 17.06
CA GLY A 187 13.52 3.82 18.07
C GLY A 187 13.21 4.42 19.44
N HIS A 188 12.12 4.00 20.07
CA HIS A 188 11.55 4.58 21.27
C HIS A 188 11.57 3.57 22.43
N GLY A 189 11.42 4.09 23.65
CA GLY A 189 11.48 3.32 24.88
C GLY A 189 10.49 3.86 25.90
N LYS A 190 10.84 3.75 27.19
CA LYS A 190 10.04 4.21 28.34
C LYS A 190 9.60 5.69 28.26
N SER A 191 10.28 6.50 27.45
CA SER A 191 9.99 7.94 27.28
C SER A 191 8.60 8.26 26.77
N VAL A 192 7.97 7.33 26.05
CA VAL A 192 6.67 7.55 25.40
C VAL A 192 5.52 7.55 26.40
N ASP A 193 5.60 6.73 27.46
CA ASP A 193 4.59 6.72 28.52
C ASP A 193 4.62 8.04 29.32
N TRP A 194 5.81 8.61 29.56
CA TRP A 194 5.93 9.91 30.23
C TRP A 194 5.36 11.06 29.39
N TRP A 195 5.50 10.99 28.06
CA TRP A 195 4.82 11.93 27.16
C TRP A 195 3.30 11.80 27.29
N ALA A 196 2.78 10.57 27.22
CA ALA A 196 1.34 10.31 27.31
C ALA A 196 0.76 10.73 28.68
N ILE A 197 1.51 10.61 29.78
CA ILE A 197 1.12 11.21 31.07
C ILE A 197 0.99 12.73 30.95
N GLY A 198 1.90 13.41 30.25
CA GLY A 198 1.82 14.85 30.01
C GLY A 198 0.55 15.25 29.24
N VAL A 199 0.19 14.47 28.21
CA VAL A 199 -1.05 14.64 27.43
C VAL A 199 -2.27 14.44 28.33
N LEU A 200 -2.26 13.38 29.15
CA LEU A 200 -3.37 13.04 30.05
C LEU A 200 -3.60 14.10 31.13
N ILE A 201 -2.55 14.61 31.75
CA ILE A 201 -2.65 15.70 32.74
C ILE A 201 -3.27 16.93 32.09
N TYR A 202 -2.83 17.28 30.88
CA TYR A 202 -3.41 18.39 30.13
C TYR A 202 -4.90 18.13 29.86
N GLU A 203 -5.27 16.96 29.35
CA GLU A 203 -6.66 16.64 29.01
C GLU A 203 -7.56 16.65 30.25
N MET A 204 -7.10 16.13 31.39
CA MET A 204 -7.85 16.22 32.64
C MET A 204 -8.10 17.67 33.07
N LEU A 205 -7.12 18.57 32.93
CA LEU A 205 -7.24 19.95 33.38
C LEU A 205 -7.96 20.86 32.37
N ALA A 206 -7.84 20.58 31.08
CA ALA A 206 -8.37 21.41 30.00
C ALA A 206 -9.70 20.88 29.41
N GLY A 207 -10.02 19.60 29.63
CA GLY A 207 -11.20 18.91 29.07
C GLY A 207 -11.03 18.37 27.64
N SER A 208 -9.89 18.64 27.02
CA SER A 208 -9.54 18.19 25.67
C SER A 208 -8.03 18.00 25.56
N PRO A 209 -7.54 17.13 24.67
CA PRO A 209 -6.11 16.89 24.51
C PRO A 209 -5.39 18.14 23.95
N PRO A 210 -4.09 18.31 24.24
CA PRO A 210 -3.30 19.47 23.81
C PRO A 210 -3.09 19.54 22.29
N PHE A 211 -3.20 18.40 21.61
CA PHE A 211 -3.09 18.28 20.16
C PHE A 211 -4.35 17.60 19.65
N TYR A 212 -5.23 18.37 19.01
CA TYR A 212 -6.46 17.87 18.42
C TYR A 212 -6.63 18.41 17.01
N ASP A 213 -7.11 17.57 16.11
CA ASP A 213 -7.48 17.90 14.74
C ASP A 213 -8.51 16.87 14.25
N GLU A 214 -9.32 17.22 13.25
CA GLU A 214 -10.28 16.28 12.67
C GLU A 214 -9.59 15.14 11.90
N ASN A 215 -8.38 15.40 11.40
CA ASN A 215 -7.56 14.43 10.68
C ASN A 215 -6.36 13.97 11.54
N PRO A 216 -6.11 12.64 11.68
CA PRO A 216 -4.93 12.13 12.37
C PRO A 216 -3.60 12.76 11.93
N PHE A 217 -3.44 13.08 10.63
CA PHE A 217 -2.25 13.78 10.15
C PHE A 217 -2.11 15.20 10.71
N GLY A 218 -3.22 15.93 10.89
CA GLY A 218 -3.21 17.25 11.53
C GLY A 218 -2.80 17.16 13.00
N ILE A 219 -3.23 16.11 13.71
CA ILE A 219 -2.79 15.80 15.08
C ILE A 219 -1.26 15.58 15.09
N TYR A 220 -0.76 14.76 14.16
CA TYR A 220 0.69 14.49 14.06
C TYR A 220 1.50 15.75 13.80
N GLN A 221 1.07 16.62 12.88
CA GLN A 221 1.72 17.91 12.63
C GLN A 221 1.76 18.79 13.89
N LYS A 222 0.66 18.84 14.66
CA LYS A 222 0.59 19.61 15.93
C LYS A 222 1.53 19.02 17.00
N ILE A 223 1.62 17.70 17.11
CA ILE A 223 2.57 17.03 18.01
C ILE A 223 4.02 17.36 17.60
N LEU A 224 4.33 17.26 16.31
CA LEU A 224 5.68 17.51 15.79
C LEU A 224 6.11 18.97 15.92
N THR A 225 5.20 19.93 15.74
CA THR A 225 5.46 21.36 15.98
C THR A 225 5.63 21.68 17.46
N GLY A 226 4.94 20.96 18.34
CA GLY A 226 5.14 21.04 19.78
C GLY A 226 4.55 22.27 20.47
N LYS A 227 3.75 23.06 19.76
CA LYS A 227 3.13 24.25 20.31
C LYS A 227 1.88 23.85 21.11
N VAL A 228 2.00 23.89 22.44
CA VAL A 228 0.86 23.68 23.35
C VAL A 228 0.34 25.02 23.86
N GLU A 229 -0.94 25.27 23.65
CA GLU A 229 -1.64 26.44 24.19
C GLU A 229 -2.25 26.08 25.55
N TYR A 230 -2.07 26.93 26.55
CA TYR A 230 -2.49 26.62 27.92
C TYR A 230 -3.61 27.58 28.35
N PRO A 231 -4.80 27.07 28.72
CA PRO A 231 -5.84 27.89 29.34
C PRO A 231 -5.34 28.63 30.58
N LYS A 232 -5.78 29.88 30.77
CA LYS A 232 -5.31 30.76 31.87
C LYS A 232 -5.57 30.20 33.27
N TYR A 233 -6.55 29.31 33.41
CA TYR A 233 -6.95 28.72 34.69
C TYR A 233 -6.11 27.50 35.10
N ILE A 234 -5.21 26.99 34.25
CA ILE A 234 -4.33 25.88 34.62
C ILE A 234 -3.25 26.40 35.58
N ASP A 235 -3.08 25.73 36.73
CA ASP A 235 -2.09 26.11 37.73
C ASP A 235 -0.67 26.17 37.16
N SER A 236 0.12 27.12 37.65
CA SER A 236 1.50 27.34 37.19
C SER A 236 2.40 26.12 37.37
N LYS A 237 2.22 25.34 38.45
CA LYS A 237 3.01 24.13 38.72
C LYS A 237 2.56 22.98 37.82
N ALA A 238 1.25 22.88 37.54
CA ALA A 238 0.72 21.90 36.58
C ALA A 238 1.26 22.17 35.17
N LYS A 239 1.20 23.44 34.73
CA LYS A 239 1.75 23.90 33.45
C LYS A 239 3.24 23.62 33.32
N ASP A 240 4.02 23.87 34.38
CA ASP A 240 5.46 23.55 34.39
C ASP A 240 5.72 22.03 34.28
N LEU A 241 4.93 21.20 34.97
CA LEU A 241 5.02 19.74 34.86
C LEU A 241 4.72 19.26 33.43
N ILE A 242 3.58 19.70 32.85
CA ILE A 242 3.17 19.33 31.50
C ILE A 242 4.25 19.72 30.48
N LYS A 243 4.82 20.93 30.56
CA LYS A 243 5.91 21.35 29.67
C LYS A 243 7.13 20.43 29.73
N LYS A 244 7.52 20.00 30.93
CA LYS A 244 8.67 19.11 31.13
C LYS A 244 8.41 17.67 30.68
N LEU A 245 7.15 17.21 30.72
CA LEU A 245 6.74 15.91 30.18
C LEU A 245 6.57 15.96 28.64
N LEU A 246 6.03 17.06 28.10
CA LEU A 246 5.86 17.29 26.66
C LEU A 246 7.10 17.92 26.01
N THR A 247 8.29 17.51 26.46
CA THR A 247 9.56 17.91 25.86
C THR A 247 9.91 16.98 24.69
N HIS A 248 10.12 17.53 23.49
CA HIS A 248 10.44 16.76 22.27
C HIS A 248 11.75 15.98 22.40
N ASP A 249 12.78 16.61 22.95
CA ASP A 249 14.03 15.94 23.25
C ASP A 249 13.85 15.00 24.44
N ARG A 250 13.67 13.70 24.14
CA ARG A 250 13.50 12.64 25.14
C ARG A 250 14.62 12.61 26.19
N THR A 251 15.84 13.07 25.89
CA THR A 251 16.96 13.08 26.85
C THR A 251 16.80 14.15 27.93
N LYS A 252 15.95 15.15 27.67
CA LYS A 252 15.59 16.24 28.57
C LYS A 252 14.18 16.10 29.15
N ARG A 253 13.41 15.13 28.66
CA ARG A 253 12.04 14.86 29.11
C ARG A 253 12.05 14.35 30.56
N LEU A 254 11.18 14.92 31.40
CA LEU A 254 11.00 14.45 32.77
C LEU A 254 10.55 12.98 32.78
N GLY A 255 11.09 12.19 33.71
CA GLY A 255 10.93 10.73 33.71
C GLY A 255 12.01 9.97 32.93
N CYS A 256 12.77 10.66 32.07
CA CYS A 256 13.89 10.09 31.30
C CYS A 256 15.27 10.61 31.74
N LEU A 257 15.28 11.50 32.74
CA LEU A 257 16.50 12.04 33.33
C LEU A 257 17.20 10.98 34.21
N ARG A 258 18.35 11.36 34.81
CA ARG A 258 19.19 10.44 35.58
C ARG A 258 18.44 9.69 36.69
N ASN A 259 17.47 10.31 37.37
CA ASN A 259 16.72 9.65 38.45
C ASN A 259 15.36 9.09 37.97
N GLY A 260 15.08 9.11 36.67
CA GLY A 260 13.88 8.52 36.07
C GLY A 260 12.58 9.04 36.69
N ALA A 261 11.73 8.12 37.17
CA ALA A 261 10.45 8.44 37.80
C ALA A 261 10.59 9.31 39.06
N GLU A 262 11.72 9.25 39.77
CA GLU A 262 11.94 10.06 40.98
C GLU A 262 12.03 11.56 40.67
N ASP A 263 12.49 11.92 39.48
CA ASP A 263 12.49 13.32 39.04
C ASP A 263 11.06 13.83 38.78
N VAL A 264 10.14 12.96 38.36
CA VAL A 264 8.71 13.27 38.23
C VAL A 264 8.10 13.45 39.62
N LYS A 265 8.35 12.51 40.54
CA LYS A 265 7.81 12.55 41.91
C LYS A 265 8.22 13.79 42.70
N LYS A 266 9.45 14.28 42.49
CA LYS A 266 10.00 15.48 43.16
C LYS A 266 9.53 16.80 42.55
N HIS A 267 8.75 16.77 41.46
CA HIS A 267 8.26 17.99 40.84
C HIS A 267 7.38 18.80 41.81
N LYS A 268 7.48 20.14 41.78
CA LYS A 268 6.72 21.04 42.68
C LYS A 268 5.20 20.84 42.64
N TYR A 269 4.69 20.26 41.56
CA TYR A 269 3.28 19.89 41.42
C TYR A 269 2.84 18.83 42.44
N PHE A 270 3.74 17.93 42.83
CA PHE A 270 3.51 16.86 43.81
C PHE A 270 4.09 17.18 45.19
N ALA A 271 4.40 18.45 45.49
CA ALA A 271 5.08 18.83 46.73
C ALA A 271 4.34 18.39 48.01
N ASN A 272 3.00 18.28 47.94
CA ASN A 272 2.15 17.87 49.06
C ASN A 272 1.65 16.42 48.94
N VAL A 273 2.23 15.61 48.04
CA VAL A 273 1.84 14.22 47.84
C VAL A 273 2.78 13.32 48.64
N ASP A 274 2.22 12.57 49.58
CA ASP A 274 2.92 11.46 50.23
C ASP A 274 2.73 10.16 49.44
N TRP A 275 3.78 9.75 48.73
CA TRP A 275 3.78 8.55 47.89
C TRP A 275 3.48 7.25 48.64
N ASN A 276 3.77 7.18 49.95
CA ASN A 276 3.43 6.02 50.77
C ASN A 276 1.92 5.96 51.06
N THR A 277 1.30 7.11 51.30
CA THR A 277 -0.16 7.23 51.44
C THR A 277 -0.85 6.94 50.11
N VAL A 278 -0.31 7.41 48.98
CA VAL A 278 -0.85 7.08 47.65
C VAL A 278 -0.86 5.56 47.43
N ILE A 279 0.29 4.87 47.54
CA ILE A 279 0.38 3.42 47.23
C ILE A 279 -0.48 2.56 48.17
N SER A 280 -0.67 2.99 49.42
CA SER A 280 -1.56 2.33 50.39
C SER A 280 -3.04 2.74 50.25
N LYS A 281 -3.37 3.62 49.30
CA LYS A 281 -4.71 4.14 49.03
C LYS A 281 -5.34 4.86 50.24
N GLY A 282 -4.51 5.57 51.00
CA GLY A 282 -4.95 6.32 52.20
C GLY A 282 -5.53 7.71 51.90
N ASP A 283 -5.32 8.24 50.70
CA ASP A 283 -5.82 9.56 50.30
C ASP A 283 -7.34 9.53 50.01
N THR A 284 -8.05 10.59 50.41
CA THR A 284 -9.47 10.76 50.08
C THR A 284 -9.66 10.93 48.57
N PRO A 285 -10.50 10.11 47.90
CA PRO A 285 -10.73 10.21 46.46
C PRO A 285 -11.57 11.45 46.11
N PRO A 286 -11.31 12.11 44.96
CA PRO A 286 -12.09 13.27 44.50
C PRO A 286 -13.49 12.87 43.99
N TYR A 287 -13.68 11.59 43.67
CA TYR A 287 -14.92 11.04 43.14
C TYR A 287 -15.08 9.61 43.61
N LEU A 288 -16.27 9.32 44.16
CA LEU A 288 -16.73 7.97 44.41
C LEU A 288 -17.82 7.63 43.38
N PRO A 289 -17.62 6.63 42.53
CA PRO A 289 -18.63 6.24 41.54
C PRO A 289 -19.89 5.71 42.25
N PRO A 290 -21.10 6.08 41.79
CA PRO A 290 -22.33 5.50 42.31
C PRO A 290 -22.36 4.01 41.91
N ILE A 291 -22.35 3.13 42.91
CA ILE A 291 -22.34 1.68 42.71
C ILE A 291 -23.45 1.07 43.59
N GLN A 292 -24.42 0.42 42.96
CA GLN A 292 -25.56 -0.20 43.63
C GLN A 292 -25.25 -1.61 44.16
N GLY A 293 -24.18 -2.23 43.67
CA GLY A 293 -23.71 -3.53 44.14
C GLY A 293 -22.55 -4.08 43.30
N PRO A 294 -22.01 -5.26 43.67
CA PRO A 294 -20.79 -5.82 43.06
C PRO A 294 -20.92 -6.17 41.55
N GLY A 295 -22.13 -6.33 41.04
CA GLY A 295 -22.44 -6.56 39.62
C GLY A 295 -23.04 -5.36 38.90
N ASP A 296 -23.03 -4.19 39.52
CA ASP A 296 -23.52 -2.96 38.90
C ASP A 296 -22.60 -2.59 37.73
N HIS A 297 -23.20 -2.32 36.57
CA HIS A 297 -22.55 -1.96 35.32
C HIS A 297 -23.13 -0.66 34.73
N THR A 298 -23.88 0.11 35.52
CA THR A 298 -24.51 1.38 35.08
C THR A 298 -23.50 2.50 34.80
N ASN A 299 -22.26 2.36 35.26
CA ASN A 299 -21.16 3.28 34.94
C ASN A 299 -20.50 3.00 33.57
N PHE A 300 -20.95 1.98 32.84
CA PHE A 300 -20.48 1.63 31.49
C PHE A 300 -21.56 1.93 30.44
N ASP A 301 -21.13 2.14 29.20
CA ASP A 301 -22.04 2.35 28.08
C ASP A 301 -22.81 1.06 27.73
N GLN A 302 -24.04 1.23 27.24
CA GLN A 302 -24.86 0.10 26.79
C GLN A 302 -24.48 -0.32 25.37
N TYR A 303 -24.00 -1.55 25.22
CA TYR A 303 -23.71 -2.15 23.93
C TYR A 303 -24.78 -3.17 23.54
N PRO A 304 -25.21 -3.21 22.26
CA PRO A 304 -26.15 -4.23 21.81
C PRO A 304 -25.53 -5.63 21.93
N GLU A 305 -26.24 -6.55 22.56
CA GLU A 305 -25.83 -7.95 22.66
C GLU A 305 -25.85 -8.60 21.26
N SER A 306 -24.72 -9.14 20.79
CA SER A 306 -24.68 -9.88 19.52
C SER A 306 -25.12 -11.32 19.74
N THR A 307 -26.16 -11.74 19.05
CA THR A 307 -26.66 -13.12 19.02
C THR A 307 -26.03 -13.97 17.90
N GLU A 308 -25.30 -13.37 16.96
CA GLU A 308 -24.66 -14.07 15.84
C GLU A 308 -23.29 -14.67 16.22
N ASP A 309 -23.18 -16.00 16.24
CA ASP A 309 -21.89 -16.70 16.40
C ASP A 309 -21.16 -16.83 15.05
N THR A 310 -20.55 -15.73 14.61
CA THR A 310 -19.72 -15.70 13.39
C THR A 310 -18.31 -16.29 13.58
N ALA A 311 -18.00 -16.86 14.76
CA ALA A 311 -16.67 -17.40 15.03
C ALA A 311 -16.49 -18.81 14.41
N ILE A 312 -15.40 -19.00 13.69
CA ILE A 312 -15.04 -20.26 13.02
C ILE A 312 -13.95 -20.97 13.84
N ALA A 313 -14.07 -22.28 13.98
CA ALA A 313 -13.07 -23.09 14.69
C ALA A 313 -11.77 -23.17 13.88
N LEU A 314 -10.64 -23.05 14.57
CA LEU A 314 -9.33 -23.20 13.95
C LEU A 314 -8.92 -24.67 13.81
N THR A 315 -8.11 -24.97 12.79
CA THR A 315 -7.58 -26.32 12.54
C THR A 315 -6.05 -26.29 12.43
N GLY A 316 -5.40 -27.45 12.57
CA GLY A 316 -3.95 -27.59 12.37
C GLY A 316 -3.08 -26.70 13.27
N ASP A 317 -2.02 -26.14 12.69
CA ASP A 317 -1.03 -25.31 13.40
C ASP A 317 -1.63 -24.04 14.01
N ASP A 318 -2.66 -23.46 13.37
CA ASP A 318 -3.34 -22.27 13.88
C ASP A 318 -4.08 -22.57 15.18
N LYS A 319 -4.63 -23.79 15.35
CA LYS A 319 -5.19 -24.24 16.63
C LYS A 319 -4.08 -24.45 17.66
N ALA A 320 -3.01 -25.15 17.28
CA ALA A 320 -1.88 -25.46 18.17
C ALA A 320 -1.18 -24.19 18.69
N ALA A 321 -1.20 -23.11 17.92
CA ALA A 321 -0.62 -21.83 18.31
C ALA A 321 -1.26 -21.22 19.57
N PHE A 322 -2.47 -21.66 19.95
CA PHE A 322 -3.18 -21.24 21.15
C PHE A 322 -3.03 -22.18 22.36
N ASP A 323 -2.35 -23.32 22.23
CA ASP A 323 -2.23 -24.30 23.33
C ASP A 323 -1.60 -23.72 24.60
N ALA A 324 -0.76 -22.67 24.45
CA ALA A 324 -0.10 -21.97 25.55
C ALA A 324 -1.05 -21.12 26.44
N PHE A 325 -2.32 -20.94 26.08
CA PHE A 325 -3.25 -20.04 26.79
C PHE A 325 -4.11 -20.70 27.87
N ASN A 326 -3.97 -21.99 28.14
CA ASN A 326 -4.70 -22.66 29.23
C ASN A 326 -3.99 -22.44 30.58
N LEU A 327 -4.22 -21.29 31.21
CA LEU A 327 -3.55 -20.85 32.43
C LEU A 327 -4.62 -20.50 33.49
N PHE A 328 -4.79 -21.31 34.53
CA PHE A 328 -5.59 -20.93 35.71
C PHE A 328 -4.73 -20.86 36.96
N TYR A 329 -4.72 -19.69 37.61
CA TYR A 329 -4.07 -19.52 38.90
C TYR A 329 -5.03 -19.91 40.04
N ARG A 330 -4.51 -20.64 41.03
CA ARG A 330 -5.27 -21.01 42.24
C ARG A 330 -5.44 -19.80 43.16
N GLY A 331 -6.70 -19.51 43.51
CA GLY A 331 -7.17 -19.25 44.88
C GLY A 331 -6.78 -17.94 45.54
N GLY A 332 -7.80 -17.13 45.88
CA GLY A 332 -7.65 -15.96 46.74
C GLY A 332 -7.10 -16.31 48.13
N GLY A 333 -6.24 -15.42 48.64
CA GLY A 333 -5.66 -15.45 49.98
C GLY A 333 -4.52 -14.44 50.07
N HIS A 334 -4.62 -13.52 51.02
CA HIS A 334 -3.67 -12.44 51.27
C HIS A 334 -2.18 -12.84 51.20
N HIS A 335 -1.38 -11.93 50.63
CA HIS A 335 0.08 -11.77 50.76
C HIS A 335 0.95 -13.03 50.97
N ARG A 336 1.73 -13.38 49.94
CA ARG A 336 3.21 -13.40 49.92
C ARG A 336 3.69 -14.32 48.80
N HIS A 337 4.49 -13.76 47.91
CA HIS A 337 5.35 -14.50 47.00
C HIS A 337 6.39 -15.30 47.82
N PRO A 338 6.69 -16.56 47.44
CA PRO A 338 8.09 -16.92 47.17
C PRO A 338 8.21 -17.85 45.94
N ARG A 339 8.87 -17.37 44.88
CA ARG A 339 10.08 -17.95 44.27
C ARG A 339 10.05 -19.46 43.96
N LEU A 340 9.95 -19.71 42.65
CA LEU A 340 10.63 -20.75 41.84
C LEU A 340 10.18 -22.21 42.00
N PHE A 341 9.84 -22.84 40.88
CA PHE A 341 10.59 -24.02 40.42
C PHE A 341 10.51 -24.21 38.89
N ASN A 342 11.69 -24.36 38.29
CA ASN A 342 12.06 -24.90 36.98
C ASN A 342 10.96 -25.52 36.09
N LEU A 343 10.81 -24.97 34.88
CA LEU A 343 10.80 -25.82 33.68
C LEU A 343 11.86 -25.33 32.71
N THR A 344 12.90 -26.14 32.63
CA THR A 344 14.18 -25.89 31.97
C THR A 344 14.02 -25.94 30.45
N PHE A 345 14.75 -25.04 29.77
CA PHE A 345 15.21 -25.18 28.39
C PHE A 345 15.73 -26.61 28.11
N ARG A 346 14.91 -27.49 27.54
CA ARG A 346 15.33 -28.77 26.92
C ARG A 346 14.32 -29.24 25.86
N LEU A 347 14.16 -28.49 24.78
CA LEU A 347 13.52 -29.04 23.57
C LEU A 347 14.15 -28.49 22.28
N PHE A 348 15.47 -28.41 22.20
CA PHE A 348 16.18 -28.42 20.90
C PHE A 348 17.56 -29.06 21.09
N LYS A 349 17.61 -30.39 21.10
CA LYS A 349 18.73 -31.11 20.50
C LYS A 349 18.29 -31.53 19.10
N PRO A 350 19.16 -31.45 18.07
CA PRO A 350 18.84 -31.95 16.75
C PRO A 350 18.76 -33.48 16.85
N GLY A 351 17.53 -34.01 16.78
CA GLY A 351 17.34 -35.44 16.58
C GLY A 351 17.90 -35.81 15.21
N ARG A 352 18.87 -36.75 15.19
CA ARG A 352 19.22 -37.49 13.98
C ARG A 352 17.95 -38.18 13.50
N PHE A 353 17.39 -37.71 12.39
CA PHE A 353 16.33 -38.43 11.69
C PHE A 353 16.97 -39.64 10.99
N THR A 354 16.71 -40.82 11.52
CA THR A 354 16.98 -42.08 10.82
C THR A 354 15.91 -42.31 9.77
N SER A 355 16.34 -42.59 8.55
CA SER A 355 15.53 -42.99 7.41
C SER A 355 14.90 -44.35 7.63
N SER A 356 13.57 -44.42 7.68
CA SER A 356 12.78 -45.43 6.95
C SER A 356 11.29 -45.27 7.24
N SER A 357 10.48 -45.61 6.24
CA SER A 357 9.01 -45.71 6.23
C SER A 357 8.26 -44.39 6.19
N TYR A 358 7.69 -44.08 5.03
CA TYR A 358 6.23 -44.02 4.81
C TYR A 358 5.99 -43.56 3.36
N GLU A 359 5.92 -44.55 2.46
CA GLU A 359 5.17 -44.43 1.21
C GLU A 359 3.72 -44.82 1.53
N MET A 360 2.82 -43.83 1.51
CA MET A 360 1.45 -43.88 0.97
C MET A 360 0.64 -42.65 1.45
N GLY A 361 0.08 -41.90 0.50
CA GLY A 361 -0.96 -40.87 0.73
C GLY A 361 -0.49 -39.53 1.31
N ALA A 362 0.28 -38.75 0.56
CA ALA A 362 0.91 -37.51 1.05
C ALA A 362 0.04 -36.26 0.77
N SER A 363 -0.37 -35.52 1.82
CA SER A 363 -1.09 -34.23 1.70
C SER A 363 -0.26 -33.17 0.96
N PRO A 364 -0.83 -32.09 0.40
CA PRO A 364 -0.09 -31.01 -0.26
C PRO A 364 1.06 -30.44 0.61
N SER A 365 0.85 -30.39 1.92
CA SER A 365 1.84 -29.96 2.93
C SER A 365 3.10 -30.84 2.94
N THR A 366 2.96 -32.14 2.66
CA THR A 366 4.10 -33.07 2.63
C THR A 366 4.94 -32.97 1.35
N LYS A 367 4.35 -32.52 0.23
CA LYS A 367 5.10 -32.27 -1.02
C LYS A 367 5.97 -31.02 -0.90
N LEU A 368 5.45 -29.93 -0.32
CA LEU A 368 6.20 -28.70 -0.09
C LEU A 368 7.42 -28.91 0.83
N LEU A 369 7.24 -29.73 1.87
CA LEU A 369 8.31 -30.07 2.81
C LEU A 369 9.39 -30.96 2.19
N ARG A 370 9.05 -31.84 1.24
CA ARG A 370 10.04 -32.62 0.47
C ARG A 370 10.93 -31.73 -0.38
N GLU A 371 10.35 -30.73 -1.03
CA GLU A 371 11.11 -29.75 -1.83
C GLU A 371 12.06 -28.93 -0.94
N ALA A 372 11.58 -28.47 0.21
CA ALA A 372 12.43 -27.78 1.19
C ALA A 372 13.59 -28.68 1.69
N HIS A 373 13.32 -29.96 1.95
CA HIS A 373 14.34 -30.92 2.33
C HIS A 373 15.38 -31.13 1.21
N ASP A 374 14.92 -31.18 -0.05
CA ASP A 374 15.79 -31.34 -1.22
C ASP A 374 16.75 -30.15 -1.42
N VAL A 375 16.28 -28.93 -1.16
CA VAL A 375 17.11 -27.71 -1.16
C VAL A 375 18.25 -27.84 -0.14
N ILE A 376 17.96 -28.27 1.08
CA ILE A 376 18.99 -28.45 2.12
C ILE A 376 19.95 -29.57 1.76
N LYS A 377 19.42 -30.73 1.34
CA LYS A 377 20.22 -31.92 1.02
C LYS A 377 21.23 -31.65 -0.10
N HIS A 378 20.83 -30.89 -1.12
CA HIS A 378 21.66 -30.60 -2.28
C HIS A 378 22.24 -29.18 -2.28
N ASN A 379 22.10 -28.43 -1.18
CA ASN A 379 22.58 -27.06 -1.02
C ASN A 379 22.18 -26.14 -2.19
N LYS A 380 20.92 -26.21 -2.62
CA LYS A 380 20.42 -25.44 -3.76
C LYS A 380 20.28 -23.97 -3.40
N SER A 381 20.64 -23.10 -4.35
CA SER A 381 20.44 -21.65 -4.25
C SER A 381 19.13 -21.17 -4.87
N HIS A 382 18.43 -22.03 -5.60
CA HIS A 382 17.21 -21.70 -6.33
C HIS A 382 16.13 -22.74 -6.04
N LEU A 383 14.91 -22.27 -5.79
CA LEU A 383 13.73 -23.11 -5.59
C LEU A 383 12.54 -22.52 -6.35
N ASP A 384 12.03 -23.28 -7.32
CA ASP A 384 10.86 -22.90 -8.10
C ASP A 384 9.67 -23.83 -7.79
N LEU A 385 8.65 -23.25 -7.20
CA LEU A 385 7.40 -23.90 -6.80
C LEU A 385 6.19 -23.30 -7.56
N SER A 386 6.43 -22.74 -8.73
CA SER A 386 5.38 -22.09 -9.53
C SER A 386 4.37 -23.10 -10.10
N ALA A 387 3.09 -22.70 -10.20
CA ALA A 387 2.02 -23.52 -10.79
C ALA A 387 1.87 -24.92 -10.17
N ARG A 388 1.90 -25.00 -8.83
CA ARG A 388 1.80 -26.26 -8.08
C ARG A 388 0.56 -26.35 -7.19
N ASP A 389 -0.45 -25.51 -7.46
CA ASP A 389 -1.70 -25.42 -6.71
C ASP A 389 -1.49 -25.23 -5.19
N ILE A 390 -0.43 -24.51 -4.81
CA ILE A 390 -0.10 -24.24 -3.40
C ILE A 390 -1.06 -23.19 -2.89
N THR A 391 -1.89 -23.53 -1.90
CA THR A 391 -2.82 -22.57 -1.27
C THR A 391 -2.31 -22.00 0.05
N LEU A 392 -1.32 -22.67 0.66
CA LEU A 392 -0.75 -22.30 1.95
C LEU A 392 0.75 -22.63 1.98
N VAL A 393 1.55 -21.66 2.44
CA VAL A 393 2.96 -21.89 2.78
C VAL A 393 3.06 -22.04 4.30
N PRO A 394 3.23 -23.26 4.84
CA PRO A 394 3.25 -23.46 6.28
C PRO A 394 4.53 -22.88 6.91
N PRO A 395 4.50 -22.38 8.16
CA PRO A 395 5.69 -21.91 8.86
C PRO A 395 6.82 -22.96 8.93
N THR A 396 6.47 -24.25 8.92
CA THR A 396 7.41 -25.37 8.90
C THR A 396 8.26 -25.39 7.63
N PHE A 397 7.73 -25.00 6.48
CA PHE A 397 8.50 -24.86 5.23
C PHE A 397 9.62 -23.82 5.39
N VAL A 398 9.29 -22.65 5.96
CA VAL A 398 10.26 -21.60 6.26
C VAL A 398 11.29 -22.05 7.30
N ALA A 399 10.88 -22.85 8.29
CA ALA A 399 11.77 -23.39 9.30
C ALA A 399 12.79 -24.40 8.72
N TYR A 400 12.39 -25.22 7.73
CA TYR A 400 13.31 -26.14 7.05
C TYR A 400 14.36 -25.40 6.21
N LEU A 401 13.97 -24.31 5.56
CA LEU A 401 14.85 -23.49 4.73
C LEU A 401 15.66 -22.47 5.54
N TYR A 402 15.44 -22.38 6.85
CA TYR A 402 16.18 -21.47 7.72
C TYR A 402 17.67 -21.83 7.75
N GLY A 403 18.52 -20.83 7.48
CA GLY A 403 19.98 -21.03 7.40
C GLY A 403 20.45 -21.71 6.12
N SER A 404 19.57 -21.86 5.11
CA SER A 404 19.96 -22.35 3.79
C SER A 404 20.67 -21.28 2.95
N ASN A 405 21.34 -21.72 1.88
CA ASN A 405 21.92 -20.86 0.85
C ASN A 405 20.89 -20.48 -0.24
N LEU A 406 19.60 -20.59 0.04
CA LEU A 406 18.55 -20.25 -0.91
C LEU A 406 18.55 -18.73 -1.16
N THR A 407 18.88 -18.33 -2.39
CA THR A 407 18.90 -16.93 -2.83
C THR A 407 17.71 -16.58 -3.71
N GLU A 408 17.06 -17.56 -4.33
CA GLU A 408 15.87 -17.35 -5.16
C GLU A 408 14.74 -18.31 -4.80
N LEU A 409 13.57 -17.74 -4.55
CA LEU A 409 12.33 -18.48 -4.31
C LEU A 409 11.22 -17.98 -5.24
N ARG A 410 10.64 -18.87 -6.03
CA ARG A 410 9.46 -18.60 -6.87
C ARG A 410 8.26 -19.40 -6.38
N LEU A 411 7.17 -18.70 -6.15
CA LEU A 411 5.85 -19.21 -5.74
C LEU A 411 4.77 -18.72 -6.71
N THR A 412 5.16 -18.38 -7.94
CA THR A 412 4.32 -17.78 -8.98
C THR A 412 3.12 -18.66 -9.35
N ASN A 413 1.98 -18.05 -9.65
CA ASN A 413 0.79 -18.73 -10.18
C ASN A 413 0.31 -19.89 -9.28
N ASN A 414 -0.01 -19.55 -8.03
CA ASN A 414 -0.52 -20.48 -7.04
C ASN A 414 -1.80 -19.90 -6.40
N GLY A 415 -2.37 -20.58 -5.41
CA GLY A 415 -3.56 -20.14 -4.68
C GLY A 415 -3.25 -19.51 -3.33
N ILE A 416 -2.05 -18.94 -3.12
CA ILE A 416 -1.58 -18.52 -1.80
C ILE A 416 -2.35 -17.26 -1.38
N ALA A 417 -3.18 -17.39 -0.33
CA ALA A 417 -3.93 -16.27 0.21
C ALA A 417 -3.10 -15.44 1.22
N GLN A 418 -2.15 -16.07 1.91
CA GLN A 418 -1.29 -15.42 2.91
C GLN A 418 0.08 -16.10 2.99
N LEU A 419 1.13 -15.32 3.27
CA LEU A 419 2.46 -15.84 3.64
C LEU A 419 2.60 -15.91 5.17
N PRO A 420 3.33 -16.90 5.71
CA PRO A 420 3.48 -17.07 7.16
C PRO A 420 4.27 -15.90 7.78
N ALA A 421 3.93 -15.51 9.01
CA ALA A 421 4.63 -14.42 9.70
C ALA A 421 6.15 -14.67 9.89
N SER A 422 6.61 -15.91 9.79
CA SER A 422 8.03 -16.27 9.84
C SER A 422 8.78 -16.04 8.52
N PHE A 423 8.13 -15.64 7.41
CA PHE A 423 8.72 -15.60 6.07
C PHE A 423 10.03 -14.80 5.98
N GLY A 424 10.16 -13.72 6.77
CA GLY A 424 11.38 -12.94 6.90
C GLY A 424 12.62 -13.70 7.40
N ARG A 425 12.48 -14.94 7.88
CA ARG A 425 13.61 -15.82 8.26
C ARG A 425 14.40 -16.35 7.07
N LEU A 426 13.88 -16.23 5.85
CA LEU A 426 14.60 -16.56 4.61
C LEU A 426 15.58 -15.45 4.22
N TYR A 427 16.38 -14.98 5.18
CA TYR A 427 17.16 -13.74 5.08
C TYR A 427 18.18 -13.73 3.93
N SER A 428 18.61 -14.91 3.46
CA SER A 428 19.53 -15.08 2.32
C SER A 428 18.91 -14.76 0.96
N LEU A 429 17.58 -14.58 0.87
CA LEU A 429 16.91 -14.34 -0.41
C LEU A 429 17.34 -13.01 -1.05
N GLU A 430 17.74 -13.10 -2.31
CA GLU A 430 18.03 -11.99 -3.22
C GLU A 430 16.89 -11.79 -4.24
N ARG A 431 16.16 -12.85 -4.58
CA ARG A 431 15.02 -12.81 -5.51
C ARG A 431 13.82 -13.56 -4.94
N LEU A 432 12.67 -12.92 -4.97
CA LEU A 432 11.40 -13.49 -4.49
C LEU A 432 10.29 -13.15 -5.48
N ALA A 433 9.68 -14.20 -6.05
CA ALA A 433 8.48 -14.07 -6.87
C ALA A 433 7.32 -14.76 -6.17
N ILE A 434 6.27 -14.00 -5.86
CA ILE A 434 5.02 -14.43 -5.25
C ILE A 434 3.81 -13.94 -6.07
N ASP A 435 4.04 -13.63 -7.34
CA ASP A 435 3.05 -13.10 -8.25
C ASP A 435 1.97 -14.12 -8.63
N ARG A 436 0.83 -13.62 -9.12
CA ARG A 436 -0.33 -14.45 -9.53
C ARG A 436 -0.79 -15.37 -8.40
N ASN A 437 -1.10 -14.76 -7.25
CA ASN A 437 -1.61 -15.42 -6.06
C ASN A 437 -2.85 -14.67 -5.53
N GLN A 438 -3.29 -14.98 -4.31
CA GLN A 438 -4.47 -14.39 -3.69
C GLN A 438 -4.10 -13.52 -2.47
N LEU A 439 -2.87 -13.01 -2.41
CA LEU A 439 -2.36 -12.28 -1.25
C LEU A 439 -3.10 -10.97 -1.05
N THR A 440 -3.68 -10.77 0.14
CA THR A 440 -4.32 -9.51 0.53
C THR A 440 -3.37 -8.56 1.27
N GLU A 441 -2.31 -9.11 1.87
CA GLU A 441 -1.28 -8.37 2.60
C GLU A 441 0.07 -9.10 2.54
N LEU A 442 1.14 -8.36 2.82
CA LEU A 442 2.49 -8.91 3.00
C LEU A 442 2.81 -9.03 4.50
N PRO A 443 3.52 -10.09 4.94
CA PRO A 443 3.83 -10.27 6.36
C PRO A 443 4.78 -9.18 6.86
N PHE A 444 4.58 -8.69 8.09
CA PHE A 444 5.41 -7.63 8.67
C PHE A 444 6.91 -7.95 8.68
N SER A 445 7.26 -9.24 8.76
CA SER A 445 8.63 -9.75 8.81
C SER A 445 9.34 -9.71 7.46
N LEU A 446 8.63 -9.42 6.36
CA LEU A 446 9.23 -9.31 5.02
C LEU A 446 10.41 -8.32 5.02
N ASN A 447 10.35 -7.28 5.86
CA ASN A 447 11.43 -6.31 6.07
C ASN A 447 12.77 -6.90 6.53
N LYS A 448 12.81 -8.17 6.93
CA LYS A 448 14.04 -8.90 7.30
C LYS A 448 14.79 -9.48 6.10
N LEU A 449 14.19 -9.50 4.91
CA LEU A 449 14.83 -9.92 3.67
C LEU A 449 15.76 -8.82 3.14
N VAL A 450 16.74 -8.41 3.95
CA VAL A 450 17.58 -7.21 3.69
C VAL A 450 18.48 -7.35 2.47
N HIS A 451 18.67 -8.58 1.96
CA HIS A 451 19.43 -8.86 0.75
C HIS A 451 18.57 -8.91 -0.52
N LEU A 452 17.25 -8.77 -0.39
CA LEU A 452 16.32 -8.86 -1.51
C LEU A 452 16.54 -7.72 -2.50
N ARG A 453 16.83 -8.08 -3.76
CA ARG A 453 17.07 -7.17 -4.88
C ARG A 453 15.88 -7.14 -5.84
N ASP A 454 15.29 -8.30 -6.10
CA ASP A 454 14.14 -8.42 -6.99
C ASP A 454 12.94 -8.96 -6.22
N PHE A 455 11.85 -8.21 -6.22
CA PHE A 455 10.61 -8.62 -5.56
C PHE A 455 9.42 -8.46 -6.49
N ASP A 456 8.80 -9.59 -6.85
CA ASP A 456 7.57 -9.62 -7.63
C ASP A 456 6.40 -10.10 -6.77
N ALA A 457 5.46 -9.18 -6.50
CA ALA A 457 4.19 -9.44 -5.84
C ALA A 457 3.01 -8.97 -6.70
N SER A 458 3.20 -8.92 -8.02
CA SER A 458 2.16 -8.54 -8.97
C SER A 458 1.02 -9.56 -9.05
N HIS A 459 -0.12 -9.17 -9.64
CA HIS A 459 -1.29 -10.04 -9.80
C HIS A 459 -1.75 -10.69 -8.48
N ASN A 460 -1.96 -9.86 -7.45
CA ASN A 460 -2.46 -10.26 -6.14
C ASN A 460 -3.66 -9.37 -5.73
N GLN A 461 -4.02 -9.36 -4.46
CA GLN A 461 -5.13 -8.59 -3.90
C GLN A 461 -4.66 -7.56 -2.86
N LEU A 462 -3.40 -7.12 -2.93
CA LEU A 462 -2.79 -6.22 -1.95
C LEU A 462 -3.47 -4.85 -1.97
N SER A 463 -4.03 -4.41 -0.84
CA SER A 463 -4.68 -3.08 -0.72
C SER A 463 -3.75 -2.00 -0.19
N HIS A 464 -2.69 -2.38 0.51
CA HIS A 464 -1.72 -1.46 1.10
C HIS A 464 -0.34 -2.12 1.23
N LEU A 465 0.69 -1.31 1.41
CA LEU A 465 2.02 -1.73 1.85
C LEU A 465 2.32 -1.10 3.20
N LEU A 466 2.89 -1.88 4.12
CA LEU A 466 3.33 -1.35 5.40
C LEU A 466 4.57 -0.45 5.21
N PRO A 467 4.73 0.65 5.97
CA PRO A 467 5.94 1.48 5.92
C PRO A 467 7.24 0.70 6.14
N THR A 468 7.19 -0.38 6.94
CA THR A 468 8.34 -1.28 7.18
C THR A 468 8.82 -1.99 5.91
N PHE A 469 8.01 -2.07 4.86
CA PHE A 469 8.42 -2.56 3.55
C PHE A 469 9.63 -1.78 2.99
N CYS A 470 9.69 -0.47 3.26
CA CYS A 470 10.76 0.40 2.80
C CYS A 470 12.11 0.17 3.51
N GLU A 471 12.22 -0.83 4.40
CA GLU A 471 13.49 -1.28 4.99
C GLU A 471 14.21 -2.34 4.14
N LEU A 472 13.63 -2.77 3.01
CA LEU A 472 14.28 -3.62 2.00
C LEU A 472 15.35 -2.85 1.21
N LYS A 473 16.39 -2.38 1.90
CA LYS A 473 17.36 -1.40 1.36
C LYS A 473 18.17 -1.87 0.15
N SER A 474 18.24 -3.17 -0.08
CA SER A 474 18.91 -3.76 -1.25
C SER A 474 18.02 -3.85 -2.49
N LEU A 475 16.75 -3.47 -2.39
CA LEU A 475 15.78 -3.66 -3.47
C LEU A 475 16.14 -2.80 -4.68
N GLU A 476 16.25 -3.45 -5.84
CA GLU A 476 16.57 -2.85 -7.14
C GLU A 476 15.35 -2.86 -8.07
N ARG A 477 14.53 -3.92 -8.04
CA ARG A 477 13.36 -4.06 -8.91
C ARG A 477 12.13 -4.52 -8.13
N LEU A 478 11.02 -3.83 -8.34
CA LEU A 478 9.78 -4.04 -7.63
C LEU A 478 8.58 -4.11 -8.58
N TRP A 479 7.91 -5.25 -8.59
CA TRP A 479 6.65 -5.46 -9.32
C TRP A 479 5.48 -5.58 -8.35
N LEU A 480 4.54 -4.66 -8.47
CA LEU A 480 3.32 -4.56 -7.66
C LEU A 480 2.07 -4.36 -8.52
N HIS A 481 2.20 -4.48 -9.85
CA HIS A 481 1.12 -4.25 -10.77
C HIS A 481 -0.02 -5.26 -10.63
N HIS A 482 -1.24 -4.92 -11.07
CA HIS A 482 -2.43 -5.75 -10.90
C HIS A 482 -2.68 -6.12 -9.42
N ASN A 483 -2.82 -5.11 -8.58
CA ASN A 483 -3.20 -5.22 -7.16
C ASN A 483 -4.35 -4.23 -6.86
N LYS A 484 -4.60 -3.94 -5.58
CA LYS A 484 -5.64 -3.01 -5.11
C LYS A 484 -5.06 -1.83 -4.33
N LEU A 485 -3.80 -1.46 -4.59
CA LEU A 485 -3.11 -0.39 -3.85
C LEU A 485 -3.76 0.96 -4.11
N GLU A 486 -4.17 1.66 -3.06
CA GLU A 486 -4.72 3.04 -3.15
C GLU A 486 -3.65 4.12 -2.92
N THR A 487 -2.61 3.79 -2.16
CA THR A 487 -1.45 4.63 -1.86
C THR A 487 -0.17 3.80 -1.80
N LEU A 488 0.98 4.46 -1.92
CA LEU A 488 2.29 3.91 -1.58
C LEU A 488 2.83 4.64 -0.33
N PRO A 489 3.57 3.95 0.55
CA PRO A 489 4.24 4.57 1.70
C PRO A 489 5.11 5.78 1.35
N GLU A 490 5.06 6.82 2.18
CA GLU A 490 5.93 8.01 2.04
C GLU A 490 7.41 7.68 2.26
N GLU A 491 7.72 6.54 2.90
CA GLU A 491 9.08 6.07 3.14
C GLU A 491 9.77 5.46 1.90
N PHE A 492 9.14 5.43 0.72
CA PHE A 492 9.72 4.86 -0.52
C PHE A 492 11.13 5.40 -0.83
N GLY A 493 11.43 6.64 -0.46
CA GLY A 493 12.77 7.24 -0.56
C GLY A 493 13.89 6.50 0.21
N ARG A 494 13.56 5.58 1.14
CA ARG A 494 14.54 4.72 1.83
C ARG A 494 15.11 3.62 0.93
N LEU A 495 14.42 3.28 -0.16
CA LEU A 495 14.83 2.24 -1.13
C LEU A 495 15.86 2.82 -2.12
N VAL A 496 16.98 3.32 -1.62
CA VAL A 496 17.98 4.10 -2.38
C VAL A 496 18.68 3.33 -3.52
N HIS A 497 18.45 2.03 -3.64
CA HIS A 497 18.98 1.19 -4.71
C HIS A 497 17.94 0.83 -5.79
N LEU A 498 16.70 1.27 -5.62
CA LEU A 498 15.59 0.95 -6.50
C LEU A 498 15.80 1.61 -7.86
N LYS A 499 15.77 0.79 -8.91
CA LYS A 499 15.94 1.15 -10.32
C LYS A 499 14.64 1.07 -11.10
N ALA A 500 13.79 0.10 -10.78
CA ALA A 500 12.54 -0.10 -11.50
C ALA A 500 11.36 -0.37 -10.56
N VAL A 501 10.27 0.36 -10.77
CA VAL A 501 9.00 0.19 -10.05
C VAL A 501 7.85 0.06 -11.04
N TYR A 502 7.10 -1.02 -10.90
CA TYR A 502 5.93 -1.33 -11.70
C TYR A 502 4.70 -1.41 -10.80
N VAL A 503 3.86 -0.37 -10.82
CA VAL A 503 2.65 -0.24 -10.00
C VAL A 503 1.38 -0.08 -10.85
N GLN A 504 1.47 -0.39 -12.15
CA GLN A 504 0.33 -0.25 -13.05
C GLN A 504 -0.85 -1.16 -12.68
N ASN A 505 -2.07 -0.81 -13.09
CA ASN A 505 -3.29 -1.56 -12.76
C ASN A 505 -3.51 -1.69 -11.24
N ASN A 506 -3.56 -0.54 -10.57
CA ASN A 506 -3.89 -0.39 -9.15
C ASN A 506 -4.97 0.69 -9.00
N ALA A 507 -5.19 1.19 -7.78
CA ALA A 507 -6.13 2.26 -7.48
C ALA A 507 -5.44 3.53 -6.96
N LEU A 508 -4.16 3.74 -7.30
CA LEU A 508 -3.34 4.82 -6.75
C LEU A 508 -3.92 6.19 -7.11
N THR A 509 -4.17 7.02 -6.10
CA THR A 509 -4.68 8.39 -6.29
C THR A 509 -3.57 9.44 -6.34
N ALA A 510 -2.42 9.15 -5.74
CA ALA A 510 -1.21 9.96 -5.77
C ALA A 510 0.04 9.07 -5.70
N LEU A 511 1.18 9.63 -6.13
CA LEU A 511 2.50 9.07 -5.87
C LEU A 511 3.14 9.84 -4.70
N PRO A 512 3.83 9.18 -3.76
CA PRO A 512 4.57 9.86 -2.71
C PRO A 512 5.73 10.65 -3.33
N PHE A 513 6.05 11.84 -2.83
CA PHE A 513 7.17 12.64 -3.39
C PHE A 513 8.51 11.89 -3.30
N SER A 514 8.64 10.99 -2.32
CA SER A 514 9.86 10.26 -2.08
C SER A 514 10.21 9.24 -3.18
N ILE A 515 9.26 8.79 -4.00
CA ILE A 515 9.51 7.85 -5.10
C ILE A 515 10.23 8.51 -6.28
N VAL A 516 9.97 9.81 -6.51
CA VAL A 516 10.50 10.54 -7.68
C VAL A 516 11.90 11.09 -7.44
N VAL A 517 12.34 11.17 -6.17
CA VAL A 517 13.69 11.62 -5.76
C VAL A 517 14.68 10.47 -5.57
N LEU A 518 14.32 9.25 -5.96
CA LEU A 518 15.17 8.08 -5.79
C LEU A 518 16.41 8.16 -6.72
N PRO A 519 17.64 8.05 -6.17
CA PRO A 519 18.86 8.44 -6.89
C PRO A 519 19.25 7.48 -8.03
N LYS A 520 18.66 6.29 -8.09
CA LYS A 520 18.94 5.27 -9.11
C LYS A 520 17.72 4.91 -9.95
N MET A 521 16.62 5.65 -9.82
CA MET A 521 15.37 5.31 -10.51
C MET A 521 15.55 5.46 -12.03
N GLU A 522 15.44 4.35 -12.76
CA GLU A 522 15.54 4.29 -14.21
C GLU A 522 14.16 4.11 -14.86
N THR A 523 13.26 3.35 -14.23
CA THR A 523 11.93 3.02 -14.78
C THR A 523 10.84 3.17 -13.73
N LEU A 524 9.81 3.96 -14.04
CA LEU A 524 8.57 4.03 -13.28
C LEU A 524 7.38 3.80 -14.21
N ASP A 525 6.62 2.72 -13.96
CA ASP A 525 5.33 2.46 -14.60
C ASP A 525 4.21 2.58 -13.57
N ALA A 526 3.45 3.68 -13.67
CA ALA A 526 2.27 3.94 -12.86
C ALA A 526 1.02 4.11 -13.73
N SER A 527 0.99 3.44 -14.88
CA SER A 527 -0.16 3.41 -15.79
C SER A 527 -1.39 2.77 -15.13
N ASP A 528 -2.58 2.95 -15.69
CA ASP A 528 -3.80 2.27 -15.22
C ASP A 528 -4.07 2.48 -13.71
N ASN A 529 -4.10 3.73 -13.30
CA ASN A 529 -4.33 4.15 -11.91
C ASN A 529 -5.33 5.32 -11.88
N LYS A 530 -5.45 5.98 -10.71
CA LYS A 530 -6.34 7.12 -10.49
C LYS A 530 -5.58 8.41 -10.21
N LEU A 531 -4.34 8.53 -10.71
CA LEU A 531 -3.48 9.68 -10.45
C LEU A 531 -4.09 10.94 -11.06
N THR A 532 -4.26 11.98 -10.24
CA THR A 532 -4.78 13.29 -10.69
C THR A 532 -3.68 14.32 -10.92
N MET A 533 -2.54 14.14 -10.25
CA MET A 533 -1.34 14.96 -10.34
C MET A 533 -0.10 14.12 -10.04
N LEU A 534 1.07 14.66 -10.39
CA LEU A 534 2.37 14.12 -10.00
C LEU A 534 2.99 15.02 -8.91
N PRO A 535 3.92 14.51 -8.10
CA PRO A 535 4.74 15.34 -7.20
C PRO A 535 5.52 16.41 -7.97
N GLU A 536 6.00 17.47 -7.31
CA GLU A 536 6.76 18.55 -7.97
C GLU A 536 8.28 18.25 -8.01
N GLU A 537 8.78 17.34 -7.16
CA GLU A 537 10.19 17.11 -6.86
C GLU A 537 10.99 16.34 -7.94
N TRP A 538 10.54 16.36 -9.19
CA TRP A 538 11.19 15.64 -10.31
C TRP A 538 12.54 16.23 -10.73
N ASP A 539 12.94 17.37 -10.15
CA ASP A 539 14.20 18.05 -10.45
C ASP A 539 15.45 17.16 -10.28
N THR A 540 15.33 16.08 -9.50
CA THR A 540 16.41 15.15 -9.17
C THR A 540 16.36 13.81 -9.91
N ALA A 541 15.39 13.61 -10.80
CA ALA A 541 15.17 12.37 -11.55
C ALA A 541 16.18 12.16 -12.71
N PHE A 542 17.48 12.36 -12.45
CA PHE A 542 18.54 12.38 -13.47
C PHE A 542 18.79 11.04 -14.15
N GLU A 543 18.46 9.94 -13.47
CA GLU A 543 18.68 8.57 -13.96
C GLU A 543 17.47 8.01 -14.73
N LEU A 544 16.34 8.72 -14.73
CA LEU A 544 15.09 8.22 -15.30
C LEU A 544 15.19 8.07 -16.82
N THR A 545 14.91 6.87 -17.32
CA THR A 545 14.94 6.51 -18.75
C THR A 545 13.54 6.22 -19.30
N THR A 546 12.65 5.69 -18.45
CA THR A 546 11.29 5.31 -18.84
C THR A 546 10.27 5.78 -17.80
N LEU A 547 9.29 6.57 -18.25
CA LEU A 547 8.14 6.97 -17.45
C LEU A 547 6.85 6.62 -18.18
N ARG A 548 6.01 5.80 -17.55
CA ARG A 548 4.71 5.39 -18.07
C ARG A 548 3.61 5.77 -17.09
N LEU A 549 2.66 6.55 -17.59
CA LEU A 549 1.55 7.16 -16.85
C LEU A 549 0.23 7.01 -17.60
N THR A 550 0.17 6.07 -18.54
CA THR A 550 -0.98 5.82 -19.41
C THR A 550 -2.26 5.58 -18.60
N ARG A 551 -3.42 6.04 -19.09
CA ARG A 551 -4.74 5.78 -18.44
C ARG A 551 -4.77 6.21 -16.98
N ASN A 552 -4.58 7.51 -16.75
CA ASN A 552 -4.73 8.20 -15.46
C ASN A 552 -5.63 9.44 -15.64
N MET A 553 -5.67 10.33 -14.65
CA MET A 553 -6.45 11.58 -14.67
C MET A 553 -5.57 12.84 -14.57
N ILE A 554 -4.31 12.75 -14.99
CA ILE A 554 -3.30 13.80 -14.84
C ILE A 554 -3.65 14.99 -15.75
N LYS A 555 -3.67 16.20 -15.19
CA LYS A 555 -3.97 17.44 -15.91
C LYS A 555 -2.74 18.20 -16.39
N THR A 556 -1.65 18.14 -15.62
CA THR A 556 -0.42 18.88 -15.87
C THR A 556 0.78 18.00 -15.52
N LEU A 557 1.89 18.18 -16.24
CA LEU A 557 3.16 17.58 -15.91
C LEU A 557 4.03 18.61 -15.15
N PRO A 558 4.80 18.20 -14.14
CA PRO A 558 5.67 19.10 -13.38
C PRO A 558 6.85 19.55 -14.23
N SER A 559 7.28 20.81 -14.07
CA SER A 559 8.37 21.39 -14.86
C SER A 559 9.72 20.73 -14.56
N GLY A 560 9.94 20.26 -13.33
CA GLY A 560 11.18 19.59 -12.92
C GLY A 560 11.48 18.31 -13.69
N LEU A 561 10.47 17.66 -14.29
CA LEU A 561 10.66 16.48 -15.13
C LEU A 561 11.51 16.78 -16.38
N GLY A 562 11.62 18.05 -16.79
CA GLY A 562 12.56 18.50 -17.84
C GLY A 562 14.05 18.25 -17.50
N ASN A 563 14.39 18.01 -16.23
CA ASN A 563 15.75 17.67 -15.80
C ASN A 563 16.11 16.19 -15.99
N ALA A 564 15.13 15.32 -16.32
CA ALA A 564 15.36 13.90 -16.61
C ALA A 564 15.99 13.72 -18.00
N LYS A 565 17.22 14.19 -18.18
CA LYS A 565 17.90 14.22 -19.49
C LYS A 565 18.18 12.84 -20.09
N LYS A 566 18.11 11.77 -19.29
CA LYS A 566 18.24 10.37 -19.78
C LYS A 566 16.90 9.79 -20.25
N LEU A 567 15.79 10.51 -20.12
CA LEU A 567 14.46 10.03 -20.45
C LEU A 567 14.38 9.73 -21.96
N GLN A 568 14.06 8.48 -22.29
CA GLN A 568 13.92 7.96 -23.65
C GLN A 568 12.48 7.63 -23.98
N THR A 569 11.69 7.19 -23.00
CA THR A 569 10.29 6.80 -23.20
C THR A 569 9.39 7.56 -22.24
N LEU A 570 8.43 8.30 -22.79
CA LEU A 570 7.39 9.00 -22.04
C LEU A 570 6.02 8.64 -22.61
N TYR A 571 5.26 7.87 -21.85
CA TYR A 571 3.90 7.46 -22.20
C TYR A 571 2.90 8.12 -21.26
N VAL A 572 2.10 9.05 -21.79
CA VAL A 572 1.11 9.84 -21.05
C VAL A 572 -0.27 9.77 -21.70
N GLN A 573 -0.50 8.80 -22.58
CA GLN A 573 -1.76 8.66 -23.30
C GLN A 573 -2.95 8.32 -22.38
N SER A 574 -4.14 8.73 -22.79
CA SER A 574 -5.38 8.57 -22.02
C SER A 574 -5.33 9.28 -20.66
N ASN A 575 -4.94 10.55 -20.65
CA ASN A 575 -4.95 11.44 -19.48
C ASN A 575 -5.85 12.66 -19.73
N ARG A 576 -5.66 13.75 -18.98
CA ARG A 576 -6.37 15.01 -19.13
C ARG A 576 -5.40 16.18 -19.37
N LEU A 577 -4.25 15.90 -19.97
CA LEU A 577 -3.21 16.90 -20.24
C LEU A 577 -3.74 17.95 -21.21
N VAL A 578 -3.43 19.20 -20.94
CA VAL A 578 -3.80 20.35 -21.79
C VAL A 578 -2.60 20.99 -22.48
N ASP A 579 -1.40 20.85 -21.91
CA ASP A 579 -0.17 21.44 -22.43
C ASP A 579 1.08 20.71 -21.87
N PHE A 580 2.24 21.05 -22.40
CA PHE A 580 3.57 20.62 -21.96
C PHE A 580 4.37 21.75 -21.32
N PRO A 581 5.11 21.48 -20.22
CA PRO A 581 6.01 22.46 -19.64
C PRO A 581 7.14 22.85 -20.61
N ARG A 582 7.46 24.14 -20.71
CA ARG A 582 8.59 24.64 -21.54
C ARG A 582 9.94 23.98 -21.22
N SER A 583 10.12 23.51 -19.98
CA SER A 583 11.35 22.80 -19.57
C SER A 583 11.59 21.51 -20.35
N PHE A 584 10.56 20.93 -20.98
CA PHE A 584 10.68 19.72 -21.77
C PHE A 584 11.46 19.92 -23.08
N LEU A 585 11.72 21.17 -23.48
CA LEU A 585 12.68 21.50 -24.54
C LEU A 585 14.06 20.86 -24.27
N ALA A 586 14.43 20.62 -23.01
CA ALA A 586 15.70 20.00 -22.63
C ALA A 586 15.73 18.46 -22.79
N LEU A 587 14.60 17.81 -23.11
CA LEU A 587 14.48 16.35 -23.17
C LEU A 587 14.93 15.77 -24.53
N GLY A 588 16.15 16.09 -24.93
CA GLY A 588 16.70 15.71 -26.24
C GLY A 588 16.89 14.21 -26.48
N ASN A 589 16.79 13.35 -25.46
CA ASN A 589 16.97 11.90 -25.58
C ASN A 589 15.67 11.11 -25.77
N ILE A 590 14.51 11.78 -25.79
CA ILE A 590 13.22 11.12 -26.01
C ILE A 590 13.20 10.47 -27.38
N GLN A 591 12.89 9.17 -27.40
CA GLN A 591 12.72 8.35 -28.59
C GLN A 591 11.26 7.97 -28.81
N ASN A 592 10.53 7.68 -27.72
CA ASN A 592 9.14 7.26 -27.77
C ASN A 592 8.27 8.23 -26.98
N LEU A 593 7.37 8.92 -27.67
CA LEU A 593 6.46 9.89 -27.06
C LEU A 593 5.02 9.56 -27.45
N SER A 594 4.19 9.26 -26.46
CA SER A 594 2.77 8.98 -26.67
C SER A 594 1.89 10.00 -25.94
N LEU A 595 1.20 10.84 -26.74
CA LEU A 595 0.34 11.93 -26.32
C LEU A 595 -1.15 11.67 -26.58
N SER A 596 -1.48 10.48 -27.07
CA SER A 596 -2.83 10.13 -27.52
C SER A 596 -3.90 10.26 -26.42
N SER A 597 -5.15 10.50 -26.80
CA SER A 597 -6.31 10.57 -25.92
C SER A 597 -6.12 11.54 -24.75
N ASN A 598 -5.68 12.77 -25.03
CA ASN A 598 -5.55 13.86 -24.06
C ASN A 598 -6.46 15.04 -24.45
N ARG A 599 -6.20 16.23 -23.90
CA ARG A 599 -6.94 17.48 -24.18
C ARG A 599 -5.98 18.57 -24.67
N ILE A 600 -4.96 18.15 -25.42
CA ILE A 600 -3.94 19.06 -25.94
C ILE A 600 -4.45 19.58 -27.29
N ASP A 601 -5.00 20.80 -27.26
CA ASP A 601 -5.70 21.39 -28.40
C ASP A 601 -4.73 21.97 -29.45
N GLU A 602 -3.51 22.32 -29.04
CA GLU A 602 -2.45 22.88 -29.89
C GLU A 602 -1.23 21.95 -29.97
N PHE A 603 -0.61 21.85 -31.15
CA PHE A 603 0.62 21.09 -31.30
C PHE A 603 1.75 21.77 -30.52
N PRO A 604 2.46 21.09 -29.59
CA PRO A 604 3.48 21.73 -28.74
C PRO A 604 4.81 21.90 -29.49
N ALA A 605 4.78 22.62 -30.60
CA ALA A 605 5.88 22.86 -31.54
C ALA A 605 7.17 23.33 -30.87
N THR A 606 7.05 24.34 -29.99
CA THR A 606 8.19 24.92 -29.27
C THR A 606 8.92 23.93 -28.39
N VAL A 607 8.20 22.99 -27.77
CA VAL A 607 8.77 21.97 -26.88
C VAL A 607 9.34 20.81 -27.69
N LEU A 608 8.60 20.34 -28.71
CA LEU A 608 9.00 19.22 -29.55
C LEU A 608 10.25 19.52 -30.39
N ALA A 609 10.49 20.79 -30.74
CA ALA A 609 11.72 21.21 -31.43
C ALA A 609 13.00 20.84 -30.65
N GLY A 610 12.93 20.68 -29.33
CA GLY A 610 14.04 20.22 -28.48
C GLY A 610 14.23 18.70 -28.44
N MET A 611 13.23 17.92 -28.87
CA MET A 611 13.19 16.46 -28.78
C MET A 611 13.58 15.80 -30.11
N THR A 612 14.75 16.14 -30.64
CA THR A 612 15.17 15.76 -32.01
C THR A 612 15.44 14.27 -32.23
N ASN A 613 15.51 13.47 -31.17
CA ASN A 613 15.70 12.01 -31.24
C ASN A 613 14.39 11.20 -31.28
N ILE A 614 13.23 11.85 -31.35
CA ILE A 614 11.94 11.15 -31.42
C ILE A 614 11.92 10.23 -32.65
N ARG A 615 11.61 8.96 -32.41
CA ARG A 615 11.41 7.91 -33.42
C ARG A 615 9.95 7.52 -33.55
N VAL A 616 9.20 7.56 -32.45
CA VAL A 616 7.78 7.21 -32.42
C VAL A 616 7.01 8.35 -31.77
N LEU A 617 6.10 8.95 -32.52
CA LEU A 617 5.18 10.00 -32.05
C LEU A 617 3.74 9.60 -32.32
N THR A 618 2.95 9.44 -31.26
CA THR A 618 1.49 9.20 -31.37
C THR A 618 0.72 10.34 -30.72
N TYR A 619 -0.24 10.91 -31.45
CA TYR A 619 -1.11 12.03 -31.06
C TYR A 619 -2.60 11.70 -31.31
N ILE A 620 -2.98 10.44 -31.21
CA ILE A 620 -4.31 9.95 -31.61
C ILE A 620 -5.39 10.55 -30.70
N GLN A 621 -6.59 10.84 -31.18
CA GLN A 621 -7.75 11.19 -30.33
C GLN A 621 -7.53 12.43 -29.44
N ASN A 622 -6.97 13.49 -30.01
CA ASN A 622 -6.94 14.82 -29.39
C ASN A 622 -7.90 15.75 -30.14
N LYS A 623 -7.81 17.06 -29.92
CA LYS A 623 -8.64 18.06 -30.64
C LYS A 623 -7.80 18.94 -31.57
N LEU A 624 -6.72 18.38 -32.11
CA LEU A 624 -5.75 19.14 -32.89
C LEU A 624 -6.41 19.71 -34.15
N GLN A 625 -6.36 21.04 -34.31
CA GLN A 625 -6.90 21.73 -35.49
C GLN A 625 -5.83 22.03 -36.54
N GLY A 626 -4.55 21.91 -36.21
CA GLY A 626 -3.46 22.16 -37.14
C GLY A 626 -2.12 21.78 -36.52
N ILE A 627 -1.14 21.59 -37.38
CA ILE A 627 0.25 21.29 -37.03
C ILE A 627 1.14 22.16 -37.93
N ASP A 628 2.23 22.69 -37.38
CA ASP A 628 3.13 23.59 -38.11
C ASP A 628 4.37 22.85 -38.66
N ALA A 629 5.23 23.60 -39.35
CA ALA A 629 6.45 23.08 -39.97
C ALA A 629 7.50 22.55 -38.97
N THR A 630 7.34 22.75 -37.65
CA THR A 630 8.28 22.20 -36.66
C THR A 630 8.30 20.68 -36.65
N LEU A 631 7.23 20.02 -37.12
CA LEU A 631 7.20 18.58 -37.35
C LEU A 631 8.41 18.10 -38.17
N PHE A 632 8.82 18.88 -39.17
CA PHE A 632 9.92 18.51 -40.08
C PHE A 632 11.29 18.48 -39.40
N SER A 633 11.43 19.12 -38.22
CA SER A 633 12.67 19.05 -37.43
C SER A 633 12.91 17.67 -36.80
N LEU A 634 11.88 16.82 -36.71
CA LEU A 634 11.94 15.48 -36.13
C LEU A 634 12.52 14.45 -37.13
N THR A 635 13.73 14.70 -37.62
CA THR A 635 14.37 13.91 -38.70
C THR A 635 14.61 12.42 -38.37
N LYS A 636 14.54 12.04 -37.09
CA LYS A 636 14.67 10.65 -36.61
C LYS A 636 13.34 9.88 -36.56
N LEU A 637 12.22 10.53 -36.90
CA LEU A 637 10.89 9.95 -36.85
C LEU A 637 10.78 8.76 -37.81
N VAL A 638 10.26 7.65 -37.29
CA VAL A 638 10.02 6.39 -38.01
C VAL A 638 8.53 6.10 -38.11
N TYR A 639 7.78 6.43 -37.05
CA TYR A 639 6.34 6.24 -36.95
C TYR A 639 5.69 7.54 -36.49
N LEU A 640 4.69 7.99 -37.25
CA LEU A 640 3.86 9.14 -36.94
C LEU A 640 2.38 8.75 -36.99
N ASP A 641 1.65 9.05 -35.91
CA ASP A 641 0.21 8.87 -35.89
C ASP A 641 -0.50 10.10 -35.33
N LEU A 642 -1.27 10.76 -36.19
CA LEU A 642 -2.08 11.95 -35.92
C LEU A 642 -3.58 11.67 -36.09
N SER A 643 -3.98 10.40 -36.03
CA SER A 643 -5.36 9.98 -36.32
C SER A 643 -6.36 10.48 -35.28
N GLU A 644 -7.65 10.50 -35.62
CA GLU A 644 -8.74 10.93 -34.73
C GLU A 644 -8.57 12.35 -34.16
N ASN A 645 -8.20 13.30 -35.01
CA ASN A 645 -8.09 14.73 -34.65
C ASN A 645 -9.09 15.56 -35.47
N ALA A 646 -8.88 16.88 -35.55
CA ALA A 646 -9.77 17.80 -36.26
C ALA A 646 -9.03 18.63 -37.32
N MET A 647 -7.92 18.13 -37.85
CA MET A 647 -7.05 18.88 -38.76
C MET A 647 -7.69 19.01 -40.17
N PRO A 648 -7.88 20.23 -40.70
CA PRO A 648 -8.40 20.46 -42.05
C PRO A 648 -7.31 20.39 -43.13
N GLU A 649 -6.05 20.58 -42.74
CA GLU A 649 -4.88 20.49 -43.62
C GLU A 649 -3.65 20.01 -42.85
N LEU A 650 -2.64 19.59 -43.63
CA LEU A 650 -1.33 19.16 -43.16
C LEU A 650 -0.30 20.28 -43.41
N PRO A 651 0.84 20.28 -42.71
CA PRO A 651 1.82 21.35 -42.83
C PRO A 651 2.44 21.32 -44.22
N SER A 652 2.54 22.50 -44.83
CA SER A 652 3.31 22.74 -46.04
C SER A 652 4.73 23.19 -45.69
N SER A 653 5.68 22.95 -46.58
CA SER A 653 7.03 23.51 -46.43
C SER A 653 6.98 25.03 -46.56
N ASP A 654 7.27 25.74 -45.48
CA ASP A 654 7.52 27.19 -45.53
C ASP A 654 8.88 27.46 -46.20
N ALA A 655 8.94 28.48 -47.07
CA ALA A 655 10.18 28.86 -47.76
C ALA A 655 11.31 29.28 -46.79
N GLU A 656 10.97 29.61 -45.54
CA GLU A 656 11.91 30.01 -44.49
C GLU A 656 12.37 28.83 -43.61
N SER A 657 11.71 27.66 -43.68
CA SER A 657 12.09 26.47 -42.90
C SER A 657 13.20 25.69 -43.61
N PRO A 658 14.31 25.34 -42.94
CA PRO A 658 15.35 24.47 -43.52
C PRO A 658 14.89 23.00 -43.62
N TYR A 659 13.74 22.66 -43.05
CA TYR A 659 13.20 21.31 -43.02
C TYR A 659 11.87 21.23 -43.77
N THR A 660 11.69 20.14 -44.50
CA THR A 660 10.49 19.82 -45.30
C THR A 660 10.10 18.35 -45.10
N TRP A 661 9.04 17.87 -45.77
CA TRP A 661 8.70 16.45 -45.82
C TRP A 661 9.88 15.56 -46.24
N ALA A 662 10.72 16.02 -47.18
CA ALA A 662 11.93 15.29 -47.61
C ALA A 662 12.98 15.13 -46.48
N SER A 663 12.93 15.97 -45.45
CA SER A 663 13.83 15.86 -44.28
C SER A 663 13.52 14.68 -43.38
N LEU A 664 12.30 14.12 -43.44
CA LEU A 664 11.85 12.98 -42.64
C LEU A 664 12.33 11.65 -43.25
N THR A 665 13.64 11.52 -43.39
CA THR A 665 14.31 10.42 -44.12
C THR A 665 14.07 9.02 -43.56
N ASN A 666 13.70 8.91 -42.29
CA ASN A 666 13.47 7.63 -41.61
C ASN A 666 11.99 7.27 -41.48
N LEU A 667 11.08 8.13 -41.95
CA LEU A 667 9.64 7.97 -41.73
C LEU A 667 9.09 6.86 -42.62
N VAL A 668 8.67 5.77 -42.00
CA VAL A 668 8.18 4.57 -42.68
C VAL A 668 6.66 4.50 -42.65
N GLU A 669 6.06 4.93 -41.54
CA GLU A 669 4.65 4.74 -41.28
C GLU A 669 3.99 6.05 -40.81
N VAL A 670 2.94 6.43 -41.52
CA VAL A 670 2.21 7.68 -41.33
C VAL A 670 0.72 7.42 -41.28
N HIS A 671 0.11 7.69 -40.13
CA HIS A 671 -1.32 7.57 -39.91
C HIS A 671 -1.96 8.93 -39.64
N ILE A 672 -2.97 9.28 -40.43
CA ILE A 672 -3.70 10.54 -40.37
C ILE A 672 -5.20 10.25 -40.57
N ALA A 673 -5.65 9.09 -40.08
CA ALA A 673 -7.01 8.65 -40.26
C ALA A 673 -8.00 9.49 -39.44
N ASN A 674 -9.27 9.55 -39.83
CA ASN A 674 -10.33 10.20 -39.05
C ASN A 674 -9.99 11.66 -38.68
N ASN A 675 -9.70 12.48 -39.69
CA ASN A 675 -9.43 13.92 -39.58
C ASN A 675 -10.42 14.69 -40.48
N LYS A 676 -10.12 15.96 -40.81
CA LYS A 676 -10.95 16.82 -41.67
C LYS A 676 -10.24 17.21 -42.97
N LEU A 677 -9.24 16.44 -43.41
CA LEU A 677 -8.43 16.79 -44.58
C LEU A 677 -9.28 16.84 -45.84
N THR A 678 -9.22 17.95 -46.57
CA THR A 678 -9.90 18.11 -47.87
C THR A 678 -8.96 17.95 -49.07
N ARG A 679 -7.66 18.15 -48.84
CA ARG A 679 -6.57 18.02 -49.82
C ARG A 679 -5.27 17.59 -49.15
N LEU A 680 -4.34 17.06 -49.93
CA LEU A 680 -2.96 16.78 -49.48
C LEU A 680 -2.05 17.98 -49.81
N PRO A 681 -1.08 18.33 -48.94
CA PRO A 681 -0.19 19.46 -49.17
C PRO A 681 0.90 19.10 -50.20
N PRO A 682 1.44 20.09 -50.95
CA PRO A 682 2.60 19.86 -51.78
C PRO A 682 3.82 19.49 -50.95
N GLY A 683 4.67 18.62 -51.48
CA GLY A 683 5.86 18.11 -50.83
C GLY A 683 5.65 16.81 -50.05
N LEU A 684 4.41 16.42 -49.71
CA LEU A 684 4.16 15.12 -49.04
C LEU A 684 4.67 13.94 -49.86
N GLU A 685 4.60 14.06 -51.19
CA GLU A 685 5.12 13.13 -52.19
C GLU A 685 6.65 12.95 -52.17
N THR A 686 7.37 13.78 -51.42
CA THR A 686 8.84 13.74 -51.30
C THR A 686 9.34 12.87 -50.14
N LEU A 687 8.44 12.22 -49.40
CA LEU A 687 8.79 11.30 -48.32
C LEU A 687 9.60 10.10 -48.87
N PRO A 688 10.89 9.94 -48.50
CA PRO A 688 11.79 9.04 -49.24
C PRO A 688 11.64 7.56 -48.87
N ALA A 689 11.02 7.24 -47.73
CA ALA A 689 11.02 5.90 -47.17
C ALA A 689 9.63 5.40 -46.72
N VAL A 690 8.56 6.16 -47.02
CA VAL A 690 7.21 5.83 -46.54
C VAL A 690 6.69 4.57 -47.24
N ARG A 691 6.19 3.63 -46.43
CA ARG A 691 5.63 2.34 -46.86
C ARG A 691 4.17 2.20 -46.51
N PHE A 692 3.77 2.77 -45.38
CA PHE A 692 2.42 2.66 -44.84
C PHE A 692 1.85 4.06 -44.70
N LEU A 693 0.85 4.40 -45.52
CA LEU A 693 0.20 5.71 -45.50
C LEU A 693 -1.30 5.54 -45.30
N ASN A 694 -1.79 5.98 -44.15
CA ASN A 694 -3.19 5.92 -43.80
C ASN A 694 -3.83 7.32 -43.80
N LEU A 695 -4.71 7.55 -44.77
CA LEU A 695 -5.46 8.80 -44.97
C LEU A 695 -6.98 8.54 -44.88
N SER A 696 -7.38 7.39 -44.34
CA SER A 696 -8.79 6.99 -44.27
C SER A 696 -9.66 7.93 -43.43
N SER A 697 -10.97 7.90 -43.65
CA SER A 697 -11.97 8.68 -42.90
C SER A 697 -11.66 10.18 -42.87
N ASN A 698 -11.34 10.76 -44.02
CA ASN A 698 -11.13 12.20 -44.20
C ASN A 698 -12.20 12.76 -45.18
N ALA A 699 -11.97 13.94 -45.75
CA ALA A 699 -12.82 14.56 -46.75
C ALA A 699 -12.07 14.80 -48.07
N LEU A 700 -11.08 13.97 -48.39
CA LEU A 700 -10.27 14.11 -49.60
C LEU A 700 -11.15 13.88 -50.84
N MET A 701 -11.13 14.82 -51.78
CA MET A 701 -11.87 14.71 -53.05
C MET A 701 -11.04 14.08 -54.17
N GLU A 702 -9.72 14.19 -54.08
CA GLU A 702 -8.77 13.63 -55.04
C GLU A 702 -7.45 13.24 -54.37
N ILE A 703 -6.71 12.36 -55.02
CA ILE A 703 -5.30 12.09 -54.74
C ILE A 703 -4.47 12.73 -55.87
N PRO A 704 -3.60 13.71 -55.58
CA PRO A 704 -2.79 14.37 -56.60
C PRO A 704 -1.88 13.38 -57.35
N GLY A 705 -1.72 13.55 -58.67
CA GLY A 705 -0.88 12.67 -59.49
C GLY A 705 0.59 12.63 -59.05
N CYS A 706 1.11 13.71 -58.45
CA CYS A 706 2.47 13.74 -57.90
C CYS A 706 2.70 12.70 -56.79
N MET A 707 1.65 12.24 -56.09
CA MET A 707 1.77 11.16 -55.09
C MET A 707 2.26 9.84 -55.70
N GLY A 708 2.21 9.68 -57.03
CA GLY A 708 2.85 8.57 -57.75
C GLY A 708 4.34 8.44 -57.51
N THR A 709 5.04 9.48 -57.03
CA THR A 709 6.48 9.43 -56.72
C THR A 709 6.81 8.62 -55.47
N LEU A 710 5.82 8.25 -54.64
CA LEU A 710 6.01 7.38 -53.47
C LEU A 710 6.18 5.90 -53.89
N ASP A 711 7.28 5.60 -54.56
CA ASP A 711 7.60 4.28 -55.14
C ASP A 711 7.91 3.18 -54.09
N HIS A 712 8.02 3.56 -52.81
CA HIS A 712 8.20 2.65 -51.68
C HIS A 712 6.90 2.22 -51.00
N LEU A 713 5.75 2.75 -51.44
CA LEU A 713 4.47 2.52 -50.79
C LEU A 713 4.03 1.04 -50.89
N GLU A 714 3.81 0.42 -49.74
CA GLU A 714 3.38 -0.99 -49.59
C GLU A 714 1.90 -1.10 -49.23
N THR A 715 1.36 -0.15 -48.46
CA THR A 715 -0.07 -0.09 -48.13
C THR A 715 -0.60 1.33 -48.10
N LEU A 716 -1.75 1.52 -48.72
CA LEU A 716 -2.46 2.79 -48.80
C LEU A 716 -3.91 2.63 -48.34
N TRP A 717 -4.26 3.30 -47.25
CA TRP A 717 -5.63 3.34 -46.73
C TRP A 717 -6.29 4.67 -47.12
N LEU A 718 -7.35 4.60 -47.92
CA LEU A 718 -8.13 5.74 -48.40
C LEU A 718 -9.63 5.59 -48.10
N GLN A 719 -10.02 4.52 -47.42
CA GLN A 719 -11.43 4.25 -47.16
C GLN A 719 -12.11 5.40 -46.41
N GLY A 720 -13.37 5.71 -46.69
CA GLY A 720 -14.11 6.76 -45.99
C GLY A 720 -13.75 8.19 -46.41
N ASN A 721 -13.36 8.42 -47.66
CA ASN A 721 -13.12 9.76 -48.23
C ASN A 721 -14.22 10.15 -49.24
N GLN A 722 -13.99 11.18 -50.06
CA GLN A 722 -14.91 11.65 -51.11
C GLN A 722 -14.29 11.50 -52.51
N LEU A 723 -13.40 10.51 -52.68
CA LEU A 723 -12.67 10.31 -53.93
C LEU A 723 -13.61 9.86 -55.04
N LYS A 724 -13.49 10.49 -56.22
CA LYS A 724 -14.22 10.09 -57.45
C LYS A 724 -13.44 9.17 -58.37
N THR A 725 -12.11 9.22 -58.31
CA THR A 725 -11.20 8.40 -59.11
C THR A 725 -9.82 8.36 -58.46
N MET A 726 -8.91 7.59 -59.05
CA MET A 726 -7.50 7.50 -58.68
C MET A 726 -6.62 8.07 -59.81
N PRO A 727 -5.45 8.67 -59.50
CA PRO A 727 -4.54 9.20 -60.51
C PRO A 727 -3.91 8.10 -61.36
N THR A 728 -3.63 8.37 -62.63
CA THR A 728 -2.99 7.41 -63.55
C THR A 728 -1.56 7.03 -63.13
N GLU A 729 -0.88 7.96 -62.48
CA GLU A 729 0.47 7.87 -61.92
C GLU A 729 0.58 6.86 -60.78
N MET A 730 -0.55 6.32 -60.28
CA MET A 730 -0.57 5.19 -59.35
C MET A 730 0.17 3.96 -59.90
N SER A 731 0.35 3.86 -61.23
CA SER A 731 1.15 2.81 -61.89
C SER A 731 2.60 2.73 -61.38
N HIS A 732 3.12 3.81 -60.79
CA HIS A 732 4.46 3.86 -60.20
C HIS A 732 4.56 3.21 -58.81
N TRP A 733 3.44 2.93 -58.13
CA TRP A 733 3.42 2.26 -56.82
C TRP A 733 3.69 0.75 -56.92
N THR A 734 4.78 0.37 -57.57
CA THR A 734 5.10 -1.02 -57.95
C THR A 734 5.25 -1.99 -56.75
N LYS A 735 5.45 -1.47 -55.53
CA LYS A 735 5.54 -2.24 -54.29
C LYS A 735 4.22 -2.35 -53.52
N LEU A 736 3.14 -1.75 -54.02
CA LEU A 736 1.86 -1.69 -53.32
C LEU A 736 1.25 -3.10 -53.23
N THR A 737 1.01 -3.55 -52.01
CA THR A 737 0.41 -4.86 -51.70
C THR A 737 -1.03 -4.75 -51.24
N ALA A 738 -1.43 -3.61 -50.67
CA ALA A 738 -2.78 -3.36 -50.20
C ALA A 738 -3.27 -1.95 -50.52
N LEU A 739 -4.47 -1.85 -51.09
CA LEU A 739 -5.12 -0.58 -51.45
C LEU A 739 -6.59 -0.59 -51.00
N LEU A 740 -6.91 0.15 -49.93
CA LEU A 740 -8.27 0.17 -49.40
C LEU A 740 -9.01 1.44 -49.83
N LEU A 741 -10.08 1.30 -50.63
CA LEU A 741 -10.83 2.39 -51.26
C LEU A 741 -12.32 2.43 -50.90
N ASP A 742 -12.82 1.48 -50.09
CA ASP A 742 -14.24 1.43 -49.74
C ASP A 742 -14.75 2.71 -49.04
N ARG A 743 -16.07 2.90 -49.00
CA ARG A 743 -16.72 4.11 -48.47
C ARG A 743 -16.22 5.40 -49.13
N ASN A 744 -16.06 5.39 -50.45
CA ASN A 744 -15.78 6.57 -51.28
C ASN A 744 -16.92 6.80 -52.29
N ALA A 745 -16.71 7.70 -53.24
CA ALA A 745 -17.62 7.98 -54.34
C ALA A 745 -16.98 7.65 -55.71
N ILE A 746 -16.19 6.56 -55.78
CA ILE A 746 -15.39 6.27 -56.97
C ILE A 746 -16.30 5.89 -58.15
N GLU A 747 -16.31 6.74 -59.16
CA GLU A 747 -17.08 6.60 -60.41
C GLU A 747 -16.31 5.80 -61.47
N SER A 748 -14.98 5.85 -61.45
CA SER A 748 -14.10 5.08 -62.35
C SER A 748 -12.73 4.86 -61.74
N LEU A 749 -12.09 3.74 -62.10
CA LEU A 749 -10.69 3.46 -61.80
C LEU A 749 -9.88 3.42 -63.11
N PRO A 750 -8.68 4.03 -63.15
CA PRO A 750 -7.86 4.03 -64.36
C PRO A 750 -7.33 2.63 -64.65
N ALA A 751 -7.19 2.29 -65.93
CA ALA A 751 -6.64 1.00 -66.37
C ALA A 751 -5.19 0.76 -65.88
N SER A 752 -4.48 1.82 -65.49
CA SER A 752 -3.15 1.76 -64.89
C SER A 752 -3.10 0.96 -63.59
N ILE A 753 -4.23 0.73 -62.89
CA ILE A 753 -4.26 -0.15 -61.72
C ILE A 753 -3.81 -1.59 -62.05
N THR A 754 -4.02 -2.05 -63.28
CA THR A 754 -3.64 -3.39 -63.75
C THR A 754 -2.12 -3.59 -63.83
N THR A 755 -1.33 -2.52 -63.74
CA THR A 755 0.14 -2.61 -63.70
C THR A 755 0.68 -2.94 -62.30
N LEU A 756 -0.17 -2.91 -61.26
CA LEU A 756 0.21 -3.17 -59.87
C LEU A 756 0.27 -4.68 -59.58
N THR A 757 1.27 -5.34 -60.15
CA THR A 757 1.42 -6.81 -60.09
C THR A 757 1.66 -7.38 -58.68
N GLN A 758 2.06 -6.56 -57.71
CA GLN A 758 2.26 -6.94 -56.31
C GLN A 758 1.00 -6.75 -55.44
N LEU A 759 -0.07 -6.17 -56.00
CA LEU A 759 -1.30 -5.94 -55.25
C LEU A 759 -1.93 -7.28 -54.89
N THR A 760 -2.21 -7.48 -53.60
CA THR A 760 -2.81 -8.71 -53.08
C THR A 760 -4.14 -8.47 -52.38
N SER A 761 -4.33 -7.27 -51.84
CA SER A 761 -5.53 -6.89 -51.11
C SER A 761 -6.09 -5.58 -51.65
N MET A 762 -7.39 -5.56 -51.93
CA MET A 762 -8.09 -4.34 -52.34
C MET A 762 -9.51 -4.32 -51.80
N SER A 763 -9.99 -3.13 -51.41
CA SER A 763 -11.40 -2.93 -51.05
C SER A 763 -12.04 -1.83 -51.90
N VAL A 764 -13.30 -2.02 -52.30
CA VAL A 764 -14.11 -1.03 -53.04
C VAL A 764 -15.58 -1.07 -52.60
N ASP A 765 -16.35 -0.03 -52.89
CA ASP A 765 -17.80 -0.06 -52.72
C ASP A 765 -18.50 -0.87 -53.81
N ARG A 766 -19.65 -1.46 -53.47
CA ARG A 766 -20.54 -2.15 -54.42
C ARG A 766 -20.83 -1.33 -55.70
N LYS A 767 -21.02 -0.01 -55.56
CA LYS A 767 -21.28 0.88 -56.70
C LYS A 767 -20.07 0.98 -57.62
N THR A 768 -18.88 1.18 -57.04
CA THR A 768 -17.62 1.23 -57.80
C THR A 768 -17.36 -0.10 -58.49
N PHE A 769 -17.58 -1.22 -57.81
CA PHE A 769 -17.47 -2.57 -58.40
C PHE A 769 -18.34 -2.72 -59.67
N ALA A 770 -19.58 -2.24 -59.63
CA ALA A 770 -20.50 -2.31 -60.78
C ALA A 770 -20.08 -1.42 -61.97
N LEU A 771 -19.18 -0.47 -61.76
CA LEU A 771 -18.69 0.48 -62.77
C LEU A 771 -17.29 0.13 -63.30
N LEU A 772 -16.69 -0.98 -62.85
CA LEU A 772 -15.35 -1.38 -63.29
C LEU A 772 -15.35 -1.81 -64.77
N GLU A 773 -14.42 -1.26 -65.54
CA GLU A 773 -14.14 -1.73 -66.90
C GLU A 773 -13.73 -3.22 -66.91
N PRO A 774 -14.04 -4.00 -67.96
CA PRO A 774 -13.85 -5.45 -67.96
C PRO A 774 -12.42 -5.92 -67.65
N ASN A 775 -11.41 -5.18 -68.11
CA ASN A 775 -10.00 -5.48 -67.84
C ASN A 775 -9.62 -5.24 -66.37
N VAL A 776 -10.12 -4.15 -65.77
CA VAL A 776 -9.91 -3.83 -64.35
C VAL A 776 -10.63 -4.84 -63.46
N LEU A 777 -11.88 -5.20 -63.81
CA LEU A 777 -12.65 -6.21 -63.08
C LEU A 777 -11.94 -7.57 -63.08
N THR A 778 -11.42 -8.00 -64.23
CA THR A 778 -10.67 -9.26 -64.35
C THR A 778 -9.43 -9.26 -63.47
N PHE A 779 -8.72 -8.13 -63.43
CA PHE A 779 -7.56 -7.94 -62.56
C PHE A 779 -7.96 -8.01 -61.07
N CYS A 780 -8.97 -7.23 -60.64
CA CYS A 780 -9.44 -7.22 -59.25
C CYS A 780 -9.94 -8.59 -58.79
N ALA A 781 -10.66 -9.33 -59.64
CA ALA A 781 -11.16 -10.66 -59.33
C ALA A 781 -10.04 -11.72 -59.19
N ALA A 782 -8.84 -11.45 -59.72
CA ALA A 782 -7.68 -12.32 -59.58
C ALA A 782 -6.87 -12.04 -58.30
N LEU A 783 -7.20 -10.98 -57.54
CA LEU A 783 -6.52 -10.67 -56.29
C LEU A 783 -6.84 -11.73 -55.21
N PRO A 784 -5.86 -12.13 -54.39
CA PRO A 784 -6.08 -13.01 -53.24
C PRO A 784 -7.19 -12.54 -52.28
N THR A 785 -7.24 -11.23 -52.02
CA THR A 785 -8.27 -10.60 -51.18
C THR A 785 -8.89 -9.43 -51.93
N PHE A 786 -10.17 -9.53 -52.27
CA PHE A 786 -10.93 -8.45 -52.89
C PHE A 786 -12.27 -8.26 -52.17
N ASP A 787 -12.32 -7.24 -51.31
CA ASP A 787 -13.48 -6.98 -50.46
C ASP A 787 -14.41 -5.96 -51.11
N ILE A 788 -15.69 -6.29 -51.21
CA ILE A 788 -16.71 -5.40 -51.77
C ILE A 788 -17.64 -4.94 -50.65
N PHE A 789 -17.47 -3.68 -50.23
CA PHE A 789 -18.24 -3.10 -49.14
C PHE A 789 -19.69 -2.80 -49.58
N GLY A 790 -20.66 -3.16 -48.72
CA GLY A 790 -22.10 -3.00 -49.00
C GLY A 790 -22.75 -4.13 -49.80
N LEU A 791 -22.04 -5.25 -49.99
CA LEU A 791 -22.64 -6.55 -50.31
C LEU A 791 -22.72 -7.37 -49.02
N GLU A 792 -23.89 -7.39 -48.36
CA GLU A 792 -24.15 -8.39 -47.32
C GLU A 792 -24.49 -9.72 -48.00
N THR A 793 -23.55 -10.67 -47.93
CA THR A 793 -23.56 -12.04 -48.50
C THR A 793 -23.83 -12.16 -50.01
#